data_AF-A0A518CAG8-F1
#
_entry.id   AF-A0A518CAG8-F1
#
_cell.length_a   1.000
_cell.length_b   1.000
_cell.length_c   1.000
_cell.angle_alpha   90.00
_cell.angle_beta   90.00
_cell.angle_gamma   90.00
#
_symmetry.space_group_name_H-M   'P 1'
#
loop_
_entity.id
_entity.type
_entity.pdbx_description
1 polymer ?
#
loop_
_entity_poly.entity_id
_entity_poly.type
_entity_poly.pdbx_seq_one_letter_code
_entity_poly.pdbx_strand_id
1 'polypeptide(L)'
;MMSLFRWTSMAAWILAVVSVDPLWAQSGPIIPGYQQFHSQSPDAAGGEILWSELNCVACHQQSQAELGNLSAKAAPDLSLVGSRVRPEYLSAYLKDPHLLKPGATMPDVLGSLSQAEREEAVENLTHFLASTGRLQESRKRSREINEGKKLYHEIGCVACHGPREGSPSEAANLKPLGTLEAKYSIPSLAAFLQDPLKVRASGRMPALRLDTDQATKLAQYLLQELDVEVPANLQYTYYEGNFSKLPDFSKLKPKETGEAMSFDIGLAKRSDNFAFVFEGYLNVTQKGDYTFHLDSDDGSRLEVDGKQVVINDGIHPKSRRSGKIRLEPGMHELRVEYFEGGGEAEFDVMMDGPNGLRNAYVSDFVFLDPKKSAPAENSNQFQVDQQKAEKGRIQFASLGCANCHRLGDVKPDAMALHGPSLADLNTSQGCLAASPGKAPDFKLTDGQRQSLASAIKRRQQPKVAAWEPEQRVRRHLATFNCYACHQRDEIGGVNADLNSYFHTTQAEMGDEGRIPPTLDGVGAKLTENWMAKILREGAKDRPYMKTVMPNFGGQNVGQLKDLFASLDTLPEHPPIEIPETEGRIKATGRHMVGDKVFGCIKCHTFAGEKASGVQGIDMTLMTRRLNHDWFLAYVKDPPRFRKGTRMPTAWPNGKSVMRSILSGDADQQIEAIWIYLNDQEKAAKPYGVGEQPIELVAWRKAVIYRNFIQGAGSRAIGIGYPEKANIAFDANDLRLALIWQGAFMDASRHWTGRGQGFQPPLGDNVVQLPGGAPFAVLEDPSVKWPDASGKEAGYQFLGYRLDAANNPTFRYRFDEQTISDTIKAEKVNEFPSLVREFTIEGPSTAKPVVFRALSGGGIHALEDGWYQMGEGLKLQVVGANAAVRPEQNDLLVEVPTGSQPATFQLKYVW
;
A
#
# COMPACT_ATOMS: atom_id res chain seq x y z
N MET A 1 9.92 30.89 66.43
CA MET A 1 10.13 29.66 65.64
C MET A 1 9.02 28.68 66.01
N MET A 2 8.26 28.23 65.01
CA MET A 2 7.38 27.05 64.99
C MET A 2 6.12 26.96 65.86
N SER A 3 5.03 26.65 65.12
CA SER A 3 3.88 25.81 65.49
C SER A 3 2.90 26.36 66.53
N LEU A 4 1.67 26.65 66.07
CA LEU A 4 0.43 26.03 66.58
C LEU A 4 -0.84 26.66 65.95
N PHE A 5 -1.91 25.85 65.93
CA PHE A 5 -3.32 26.15 65.66
C PHE A 5 -3.80 26.24 64.21
N ARG A 6 -4.63 25.26 63.82
CA ARG A 6 -6.07 25.50 63.63
C ARG A 6 -6.86 24.20 63.50
N TRP A 7 -7.80 24.01 64.42
CA TRP A 7 -9.00 23.17 64.29
C TRP A 7 -10.22 24.08 64.44
N THR A 8 -11.34 23.63 63.86
CA THR A 8 -12.70 24.23 63.80
C THR A 8 -12.83 25.35 62.74
N SER A 9 -13.74 25.26 61.76
CA SER A 9 -15.18 25.00 61.91
C SER A 9 -15.84 24.24 60.75
N MET A 10 -16.86 23.46 61.12
CA MET A 10 -17.83 22.75 60.28
C MET A 10 -18.77 23.67 59.48
N ALA A 11 -19.27 23.09 58.39
CA ALA A 11 -20.64 23.20 57.87
C ALA A 11 -21.12 24.50 57.21
N ALA A 12 -21.03 24.53 55.87
CA ALA A 12 -22.03 25.13 54.98
C ALA A 12 -21.83 24.65 53.53
N TRP A 13 -22.12 23.37 53.23
CA TRP A 13 -22.25 22.88 51.85
C TRP A 13 -23.41 21.88 51.79
N ILE A 14 -24.62 22.41 51.64
CA ILE A 14 -25.80 21.66 51.25
C ILE A 14 -26.37 22.33 49.99
N LEU A 15 -26.48 21.54 48.93
CA LEU A 15 -27.32 21.72 47.74
C LEU A 15 -26.99 22.92 46.83
N ALA A 16 -25.90 22.77 46.08
CA ALA A 16 -25.92 23.13 44.66
C ALA A 16 -25.62 21.85 43.87
N VAL A 17 -26.64 21.01 43.68
CA VAL A 17 -26.65 20.11 42.52
C VAL A 17 -26.76 21.05 41.32
N VAL A 18 -25.61 21.49 40.82
CA VAL A 18 -25.53 21.98 39.46
C VAL A 18 -25.85 20.75 38.62
N SER A 19 -27.10 20.67 38.16
CA SER A 19 -27.43 19.94 36.96
C SER A 19 -26.54 20.53 35.87
N VAL A 20 -25.38 19.91 35.68
CA VAL A 20 -24.71 19.96 34.39
C VAL A 20 -25.65 19.23 33.44
N ASP A 21 -26.64 19.98 32.94
CA ASP A 21 -27.30 19.61 31.70
C ASP A 21 -26.17 19.47 30.68
N PRO A 22 -25.93 18.27 30.14
CA PRO A 22 -24.93 18.13 29.11
C PRO A 22 -25.37 19.04 27.97
N LEU A 23 -24.49 19.93 27.53
CA LEU A 23 -24.58 20.76 26.32
C LEU A 23 -24.76 19.95 25.01
N TRP A 24 -25.12 18.67 25.12
CA TRP A 24 -25.28 17.66 24.09
C TRP A 24 -26.74 17.43 23.67
N ALA A 25 -27.68 18.23 24.17
CA ALA A 25 -29.06 18.20 23.66
C ALA A 25 -29.21 19.01 22.36
N GLN A 26 -28.39 18.71 21.34
CA GLN A 26 -28.75 19.08 19.98
C GLN A 26 -29.81 18.07 19.53
N SER A 27 -31.07 18.40 19.77
CA SER A 27 -32.20 17.46 19.71
C SER A 27 -32.61 17.01 18.31
N GLY A 28 -31.93 17.43 17.23
CA GLY A 28 -32.33 17.15 15.85
C GLY A 28 -31.26 16.50 14.97
N PRO A 29 -31.59 16.18 13.70
CA PRO A 29 -30.72 15.42 12.80
C PRO A 29 -29.41 16.15 12.49
N ILE A 30 -28.28 15.45 12.53
CA ILE A 30 -26.97 16.04 12.19
C ILE A 30 -26.65 15.77 10.73
N ILE A 31 -26.62 16.84 9.93
CA ILE A 31 -26.27 16.86 8.50
C ILE A 31 -25.06 17.78 8.34
N PRO A 32 -23.83 17.25 8.14
CA PRO A 32 -22.59 18.05 8.16
C PRO A 32 -22.63 19.29 7.28
N GLY A 33 -23.05 19.17 6.02
CA GLY A 33 -23.15 20.32 5.11
C GLY A 33 -24.15 21.40 5.57
N TYR A 34 -25.21 21.03 6.30
CA TYR A 34 -26.12 22.00 6.90
C TYR A 34 -25.49 22.65 8.14
N GLN A 35 -24.91 21.84 9.02
CA GLN A 35 -24.28 22.29 10.26
C GLN A 35 -23.12 23.26 9.99
N GLN A 36 -22.37 23.02 8.92
CA GLN A 36 -21.22 23.84 8.57
C GLN A 36 -21.60 25.21 8.03
N PHE A 37 -22.60 25.26 7.14
CA PHE A 37 -22.81 26.41 6.28
C PHE A 37 -24.13 27.15 6.52
N HIS A 38 -25.09 26.53 7.20
CA HIS A 38 -26.47 27.04 7.27
C HIS A 38 -27.06 27.07 8.69
N SER A 39 -26.50 26.37 9.68
CA SER A 39 -27.11 26.32 11.03
C SER A 39 -27.03 27.65 11.78
N GLN A 40 -26.00 28.47 11.54
CA GLN A 40 -25.85 29.79 12.17
C GLN A 40 -26.71 30.86 11.49
N SER A 41 -27.06 30.68 10.22
CA SER A 41 -27.88 31.59 9.43
C SER A 41 -28.84 30.79 8.55
N PRO A 42 -29.95 30.29 9.15
CA PRO A 42 -30.92 29.46 8.44
C PRO A 42 -31.46 30.14 7.18
N ASP A 43 -31.29 29.49 6.02
CA ASP A 43 -31.72 30.01 4.72
C ASP A 43 -32.38 28.94 3.84
N ALA A 44 -32.82 29.35 2.64
CA ALA A 44 -33.47 28.46 1.68
C ALA A 44 -32.50 27.40 1.09
N ALA A 45 -31.22 27.72 0.92
CA ALA A 45 -30.22 26.79 0.40
C ALA A 45 -29.98 25.63 1.40
N GLY A 46 -29.87 25.95 2.68
CA GLY A 46 -29.81 24.96 3.76
C GLY A 46 -31.08 24.12 3.82
N GLY A 47 -32.26 24.72 3.60
CA GLY A 47 -33.53 23.98 3.54
C GLY A 47 -33.57 22.93 2.43
N GLU A 48 -33.01 23.23 1.26
CA GLU A 48 -32.91 22.26 0.16
C GLU A 48 -31.93 21.10 0.43
N ILE A 49 -30.83 21.37 1.16
CA ILE A 49 -29.95 20.31 1.67
C ILE A 49 -30.76 19.39 2.60
N LEU A 50 -31.51 19.97 3.54
CA LEU A 50 -32.36 19.21 4.47
C LEU A 50 -33.41 18.37 3.75
N TRP A 51 -34.09 18.89 2.71
CA TRP A 51 -35.06 18.12 1.93
C TRP A 51 -34.49 16.85 1.31
N SER A 52 -33.29 16.97 0.75
CA SER A 52 -32.59 15.82 0.15
C SER A 52 -32.14 14.85 1.25
N GLU A 53 -31.57 15.37 2.33
CA GLU A 53 -30.93 14.58 3.39
C GLU A 53 -31.86 13.91 4.40
N LEU A 54 -33.05 14.47 4.58
CA LEU A 54 -34.14 13.90 5.37
C LEU A 54 -35.15 13.15 4.49
N ASN A 55 -34.88 13.05 3.20
CA ASN A 55 -35.69 12.33 2.22
C ASN A 55 -37.15 12.83 2.14
N CYS A 56 -37.38 14.14 2.36
CA CYS A 56 -38.71 14.74 2.33
C CYS A 56 -39.43 14.50 0.98
N VAL A 57 -38.65 14.46 -0.10
CA VAL A 57 -39.15 14.24 -1.47
C VAL A 57 -39.74 12.84 -1.68
N ALA A 58 -39.49 11.88 -0.77
CA ALA A 58 -40.09 10.55 -0.88
C ALA A 58 -41.60 10.57 -0.67
N CYS A 59 -42.10 11.41 0.25
CA CYS A 59 -43.55 11.54 0.55
C CYS A 59 -44.19 12.76 -0.12
N HIS A 60 -43.40 13.79 -0.44
CA HIS A 60 -43.83 15.04 -1.07
C HIS A 60 -43.43 15.11 -2.55
N GLN A 61 -43.76 14.06 -3.31
CA GLN A 61 -43.34 13.94 -4.70
C GLN A 61 -43.98 15.03 -5.60
N GLN A 62 -43.18 15.58 -6.51
CA GLN A 62 -43.54 16.48 -7.61
C GLN A 62 -42.84 15.98 -8.88
N SER A 63 -43.14 16.56 -10.06
CA SER A 63 -42.40 16.21 -11.27
C SER A 63 -40.90 16.53 -11.11
N GLN A 64 -40.00 15.74 -11.72
CA GLN A 64 -38.54 15.99 -11.63
C GLN A 64 -38.15 17.39 -12.15
N ALA A 65 -38.89 17.93 -13.11
CA ALA A 65 -38.70 19.28 -13.63
C ALA A 65 -38.97 20.36 -12.57
N GLU A 66 -39.97 20.16 -11.70
CA GLU A 66 -40.33 21.08 -10.61
C GLU A 66 -39.40 20.96 -9.40
N LEU A 67 -38.77 19.79 -9.20
CA LEU A 67 -37.81 19.56 -8.10
C LEU A 67 -36.45 20.23 -8.33
N GLY A 68 -36.13 20.69 -9.55
CA GLY A 68 -34.89 21.43 -9.83
C GLY A 68 -33.61 20.62 -9.52
N ASN A 69 -33.57 19.35 -9.92
CA ASN A 69 -32.47 18.41 -9.68
C ASN A 69 -32.20 18.08 -8.19
N LEU A 70 -33.20 18.18 -7.32
CA LEU A 70 -33.11 17.60 -5.97
C LEU A 70 -33.23 16.06 -6.06
N SER A 71 -32.31 15.35 -5.43
CA SER A 71 -32.30 13.89 -5.39
C SER A 71 -32.61 13.40 -3.97
N ALA A 72 -33.52 12.43 -3.89
CA ALA A 72 -33.84 11.72 -2.67
C ALA A 72 -32.59 11.00 -2.12
N LYS A 73 -32.24 11.21 -0.86
CA LYS A 73 -31.29 10.32 -0.18
C LYS A 73 -31.94 8.96 0.03
N ALA A 74 -31.51 7.98 -0.77
CA ALA A 74 -31.88 6.59 -0.55
C ALA A 74 -31.51 6.15 0.88
N ALA A 75 -32.49 5.62 1.62
CA ALA A 75 -32.27 5.03 2.93
C ALA A 75 -31.53 3.68 2.79
N PRO A 76 -30.97 3.14 3.88
CA PRO A 76 -30.27 1.86 3.84
C PRO A 76 -31.15 0.72 3.30
N ASP A 77 -30.57 -0.13 2.46
CA ASP A 77 -31.14 -1.41 2.09
C ASP A 77 -31.15 -2.33 3.33
N LEU A 78 -32.31 -2.89 3.63
CA LEU A 78 -32.54 -3.74 4.80
C LEU A 78 -32.62 -5.23 4.45
N SER A 79 -32.49 -5.62 3.18
CA SER A 79 -32.77 -6.99 2.69
C SER A 79 -31.96 -8.08 3.40
N LEU A 80 -30.80 -7.72 3.94
CA LEU A 80 -29.91 -8.59 4.72
C LEU A 80 -29.56 -7.93 6.06
N VAL A 81 -30.51 -7.25 6.71
CA VAL A 81 -30.22 -6.55 7.97
C VAL A 81 -30.00 -7.51 9.14
N GLY A 82 -30.66 -8.66 9.16
CA GLY A 82 -30.53 -9.69 10.21
C GLY A 82 -29.16 -10.35 10.26
N SER A 83 -28.42 -10.37 9.14
CA SER A 83 -27.01 -10.80 9.11
C SER A 83 -26.03 -9.69 9.46
N ARG A 84 -26.51 -8.46 9.70
CA ARG A 84 -25.66 -7.27 9.90
C ARG A 84 -25.86 -6.54 11.21
N VAL A 85 -27.04 -6.60 11.80
CA VAL A 85 -27.41 -5.79 12.97
C VAL A 85 -28.01 -6.68 14.05
N ARG A 86 -27.56 -6.49 15.29
CA ARG A 86 -28.10 -7.18 16.47
C ARG A 86 -29.60 -6.91 16.66
N PRO A 87 -30.46 -7.92 16.88
CA PRO A 87 -31.89 -7.73 17.11
C PRO A 87 -32.21 -6.81 18.30
N GLU A 88 -31.39 -6.84 19.35
CA GLU A 88 -31.53 -5.99 20.53
C GLU A 88 -31.37 -4.50 20.15
N TYR A 89 -30.41 -4.20 19.28
CA TYR A 89 -30.23 -2.86 18.73
C TYR A 89 -31.40 -2.47 17.84
N LEU A 90 -31.91 -3.37 16.98
CA LEU A 90 -33.07 -3.07 16.13
C LEU A 90 -34.28 -2.69 16.97
N SER A 91 -34.57 -3.47 18.02
CA SER A 91 -35.65 -3.17 18.95
C SER A 91 -35.48 -1.81 19.63
N ALA A 92 -34.30 -1.54 20.19
CA ALA A 92 -34.01 -0.26 20.84
C ALA A 92 -34.08 0.93 19.87
N TYR A 93 -33.58 0.76 18.63
CA TYR A 93 -33.56 1.82 17.62
C TYR A 93 -34.95 2.14 17.10
N LEU A 94 -35.81 1.13 16.91
CA LEU A 94 -37.21 1.34 16.53
C LEU A 94 -38.03 1.98 17.65
N LYS A 95 -37.67 1.72 18.93
CA LYS A 95 -38.32 2.37 20.07
C LYS A 95 -38.05 3.86 20.10
N ASP A 96 -36.81 4.31 19.92
CA ASP A 96 -36.51 5.74 19.83
C ASP A 96 -35.20 5.96 19.04
N PRO A 97 -35.28 6.28 17.74
CA PRO A 97 -34.10 6.44 16.89
C PRO A 97 -33.19 7.59 17.35
N HIS A 98 -33.76 8.65 17.91
CA HIS A 98 -33.04 9.87 18.27
C HIS A 98 -32.40 9.78 19.64
N LEU A 99 -33.02 9.06 20.58
CA LEU A 99 -32.42 8.73 21.88
C LEU A 99 -31.25 7.76 21.71
N LEU A 100 -31.43 6.66 20.96
CA LEU A 100 -30.36 5.67 20.79
C LEU A 100 -29.21 6.21 19.94
N LYS A 101 -29.53 7.07 18.94
CA LYS A 101 -28.52 7.70 18.10
C LYS A 101 -28.82 9.20 17.93
N PRO A 102 -28.28 10.06 18.81
CA PRO A 102 -28.38 11.50 18.65
C PRO A 102 -27.91 11.95 17.26
N GLY A 103 -28.69 12.83 16.62
CA GLY A 103 -28.43 13.27 15.25
C GLY A 103 -28.77 12.25 14.16
N ALA A 104 -29.62 11.25 14.45
CA ALA A 104 -30.18 10.34 13.45
C ALA A 104 -31.00 11.10 12.39
N THR A 105 -30.93 10.63 11.14
CA THR A 105 -31.79 11.14 10.06
C THR A 105 -33.02 10.28 9.82
N MET A 106 -33.14 9.13 10.51
CA MET A 106 -34.37 8.34 10.52
C MET A 106 -35.34 9.01 11.49
N PRO A 107 -36.55 9.38 11.05
CA PRO A 107 -37.56 9.94 11.95
C PRO A 107 -38.15 8.86 12.85
N ASP A 108 -38.75 9.28 13.96
CA ASP A 108 -39.69 8.43 14.69
C ASP A 108 -41.00 8.36 13.89
N VAL A 109 -41.24 7.21 13.27
CA VAL A 109 -42.46 6.92 12.50
C VAL A 109 -43.56 6.26 13.34
N LEU A 110 -43.24 5.85 14.58
CA LEU A 110 -44.16 5.15 15.48
C LEU A 110 -44.73 6.06 16.56
N GLY A 111 -44.25 7.30 16.67
CA GLY A 111 -44.64 8.26 17.70
C GLY A 111 -46.14 8.62 17.75
N SER A 112 -46.90 8.30 16.71
CA SER A 112 -48.36 8.51 16.66
C SER A 112 -49.20 7.33 17.20
N LEU A 113 -48.57 6.18 17.42
CA LEU A 113 -49.22 4.99 17.97
C LEU A 113 -49.39 5.12 19.48
N SER A 114 -50.40 4.44 20.04
CA SER A 114 -50.48 4.25 21.49
C SER A 114 -49.27 3.44 22.00
N GLN A 115 -48.98 3.52 23.30
CA GLN A 115 -47.84 2.80 23.87
C GLN A 115 -47.89 1.28 23.58
N ALA A 116 -49.05 0.65 23.73
CA ALA A 116 -49.22 -0.78 23.48
C ALA A 116 -49.03 -1.14 21.99
N GLU A 117 -49.59 -0.35 21.07
CA GLU A 117 -49.42 -0.55 19.63
C GLU A 117 -47.97 -0.33 19.20
N ARG A 118 -47.27 0.64 19.80
CA ARG A 118 -45.85 0.89 19.57
C ARG A 118 -45.00 -0.29 20.02
N GLU A 119 -45.25 -0.82 21.21
CA GLU A 119 -44.53 -1.99 21.74
C GLU A 119 -44.75 -3.23 20.86
N GLU A 120 -45.99 -3.52 20.46
CA GLU A 120 -46.30 -4.62 19.54
C GLU A 120 -45.62 -4.41 18.16
N ALA A 121 -45.70 -3.20 17.59
CA ALA A 121 -45.09 -2.89 16.31
C ALA A 121 -43.56 -3.05 16.35
N VAL A 122 -42.90 -2.55 17.39
CA VAL A 122 -41.45 -2.71 17.59
C VAL A 122 -41.08 -4.19 17.66
N GLU A 123 -41.82 -4.98 18.43
CA GLU A 123 -41.54 -6.41 18.60
C GLU A 123 -41.68 -7.17 17.27
N ASN A 124 -42.81 -7.01 16.59
CA ASN A 124 -43.08 -7.64 15.29
C ASN A 124 -42.06 -7.23 14.23
N LEU A 125 -41.74 -5.93 14.12
CA LEU A 125 -40.73 -5.42 13.20
C LEU A 125 -39.34 -5.98 13.52
N THR A 126 -39.00 -6.13 14.80
CA THR A 126 -37.71 -6.72 15.20
C THR A 126 -37.61 -8.18 14.75
N HIS A 127 -38.65 -8.99 14.98
CA HIS A 127 -38.69 -10.38 14.49
C HIS A 127 -38.60 -10.46 12.97
N PHE A 128 -39.29 -9.57 12.26
CA PHE A 128 -39.25 -9.52 10.80
C PHE A 128 -37.86 -9.15 10.26
N LEU A 129 -37.25 -8.09 10.79
CA LEU A 129 -35.93 -7.67 10.32
C LEU A 129 -34.85 -8.70 10.69
N ALA A 130 -34.94 -9.33 11.86
CA ALA A 130 -34.06 -10.41 12.27
C ALA A 130 -34.20 -11.67 11.41
N SER A 131 -35.37 -11.94 10.80
CA SER A 131 -35.58 -13.11 9.94
C SER A 131 -34.83 -13.04 8.60
N THR A 132 -34.31 -11.86 8.23
CA THR A 132 -33.63 -11.62 6.95
C THR A 132 -32.19 -12.16 6.88
N GLY A 133 -31.67 -12.74 7.96
CA GLY A 133 -30.36 -13.38 7.99
C GLY A 133 -29.90 -13.73 9.40
N ARG A 134 -28.72 -14.37 9.52
CA ARG A 134 -28.11 -14.71 10.81
C ARG A 134 -26.83 -13.91 11.01
N LEU A 135 -26.74 -13.18 12.13
CA LEU A 135 -25.53 -12.48 12.52
C LEU A 135 -24.45 -13.51 12.93
N GLN A 136 -23.24 -13.33 12.45
CA GLN A 136 -22.08 -14.12 12.86
C GLN A 136 -21.24 -13.32 13.83
N GLU A 137 -20.93 -13.91 14.98
CA GLU A 137 -19.97 -13.35 15.93
C GLU A 137 -18.56 -13.79 15.57
N SER A 138 -17.58 -12.94 15.89
CA SER A 138 -16.18 -13.33 15.89
C SER A 138 -15.44 -12.64 17.04
N ARG A 139 -14.19 -13.04 17.24
CA ARG A 139 -13.38 -12.67 18.40
C ARG A 139 -12.59 -11.39 18.18
N LYS A 140 -12.31 -10.68 19.27
CA LYS A 140 -11.34 -9.57 19.29
C LYS A 140 -9.92 -10.09 19.13
N ARG A 141 -9.07 -9.30 18.46
CA ARG A 141 -7.63 -9.56 18.33
C ARG A 141 -6.82 -8.30 18.56
N SER A 142 -5.99 -8.29 19.60
CA SER A 142 -5.26 -7.10 20.09
C SER A 142 -4.36 -6.48 19.01
N ARG A 143 -3.68 -7.34 18.25
CA ARG A 143 -2.84 -6.93 17.12
C ARG A 143 -3.66 -6.24 16.01
N GLU A 144 -4.75 -6.84 15.57
CA GLU A 144 -5.63 -6.26 14.53
C GLU A 144 -6.25 -4.93 14.98
N ILE A 145 -6.54 -4.77 16.28
CA ILE A 145 -7.01 -3.49 16.86
C ILE A 145 -5.94 -2.41 16.68
N ASN A 146 -4.67 -2.70 17.00
CA ASN A 146 -3.58 -1.73 16.87
C ASN A 146 -3.31 -1.36 15.40
N GLU A 147 -3.31 -2.34 14.51
CA GLU A 147 -3.17 -2.09 13.06
C GLU A 147 -4.38 -1.32 12.50
N GLY A 148 -5.58 -1.66 12.94
CA GLY A 148 -6.82 -0.96 12.62
C GLY A 148 -6.82 0.49 13.09
N LYS A 149 -6.24 0.77 14.26
CA LYS A 149 -6.04 2.15 14.76
C LYS A 149 -5.15 2.94 13.81
N LYS A 150 -3.99 2.42 13.40
CA LYS A 150 -3.11 3.10 12.44
C LYS A 150 -3.84 3.34 11.12
N LEU A 151 -4.53 2.32 10.61
CA LEU A 151 -5.27 2.40 9.36
C LEU A 151 -6.39 3.44 9.40
N TYR A 152 -7.13 3.54 10.50
CA TYR A 152 -8.22 4.52 10.70
C TYR A 152 -7.74 5.96 10.50
N HIS A 153 -6.55 6.28 11.01
CA HIS A 153 -5.95 7.60 10.87
C HIS A 153 -5.35 7.81 9.48
N GLU A 154 -4.67 6.81 8.92
CA GLU A 154 -4.03 6.91 7.61
C GLU A 154 -5.03 6.99 6.44
N ILE A 155 -6.09 6.19 6.44
CA ILE A 155 -6.96 6.03 5.26
C ILE A 155 -7.97 7.17 5.08
N GLY A 156 -8.19 7.97 6.14
CA GLY A 156 -9.08 9.14 6.11
C GLY A 156 -10.39 9.00 6.88
N CYS A 157 -10.59 7.94 7.69
CA CYS A 157 -11.82 7.82 8.50
C CYS A 157 -11.98 9.01 9.46
N VAL A 158 -10.86 9.47 10.02
CA VAL A 158 -10.78 10.64 10.92
C VAL A 158 -11.35 11.91 10.29
N ALA A 159 -11.24 12.09 8.97
CA ALA A 159 -11.70 13.31 8.31
C ALA A 159 -13.23 13.52 8.43
N CYS A 160 -13.98 12.42 8.56
CA CYS A 160 -15.44 12.45 8.73
C CYS A 160 -15.89 12.08 10.13
N HIS A 161 -15.16 11.24 10.86
CA HIS A 161 -15.58 10.69 12.15
C HIS A 161 -14.81 11.22 13.36
N GLY A 162 -13.70 11.93 13.14
CA GLY A 162 -12.78 12.39 14.19
C GLY A 162 -11.94 11.26 14.79
N PRO A 163 -10.93 11.56 15.61
CA PRO A 163 -10.21 10.55 16.38
C PRO A 163 -11.13 9.92 17.44
N ARG A 164 -10.92 8.63 17.76
CA ARG A 164 -11.67 7.95 18.86
C ARG A 164 -11.05 8.17 20.23
N GLU A 165 -9.75 8.43 20.28
CA GLU A 165 -9.00 8.70 21.51
C GLU A 165 -8.61 10.17 21.59
N GLY A 166 -8.50 10.72 22.80
CA GLY A 166 -8.25 12.14 23.03
C GLY A 166 -9.53 12.96 23.08
N SER A 167 -9.40 14.29 23.12
CA SER A 167 -10.58 15.15 23.07
C SER A 167 -11.21 15.00 21.68
N PRO A 168 -12.51 14.64 21.58
CA PRO A 168 -13.25 14.91 20.36
C PRO A 168 -13.07 16.40 20.11
N SER A 169 -12.42 16.77 19.02
CA SER A 169 -12.47 18.17 18.62
C SER A 169 -13.96 18.47 18.47
N GLU A 170 -14.45 19.44 19.26
CA GLU A 170 -15.77 20.05 19.10
C GLU A 170 -15.94 20.71 17.71
N ALA A 171 -15.00 20.46 16.78
CA ALA A 171 -15.10 20.75 15.37
C ALA A 171 -16.48 20.41 14.84
N ALA A 172 -17.13 21.44 14.33
CA ALA A 172 -18.21 21.30 13.37
C ALA A 172 -17.79 20.28 12.29
N ASN A 173 -18.76 19.50 11.81
CA ASN A 173 -18.68 18.65 10.60
C ASN A 173 -18.27 17.18 10.80
N LEU A 174 -18.02 16.74 12.03
CA LEU A 174 -17.80 15.32 12.33
C LEU A 174 -19.12 14.57 12.50
N LYS A 175 -19.19 13.33 11.99
CA LYS A 175 -20.31 12.42 12.21
C LYS A 175 -19.95 11.42 13.32
N PRO A 176 -20.55 11.52 14.52
CA PRO A 176 -20.25 10.58 15.59
C PRO A 176 -20.66 9.15 15.20
N LEU A 177 -19.80 8.19 15.56
CA LEU A 177 -20.04 6.77 15.31
C LEU A 177 -21.06 6.17 16.29
N GLY A 178 -21.13 6.70 17.52
CA GLY A 178 -21.90 6.12 18.62
C GLY A 178 -21.30 4.80 19.12
N THR A 179 -22.06 4.05 19.90
CA THR A 179 -21.72 2.69 20.37
C THR A 179 -21.98 1.67 19.27
N LEU A 180 -20.94 1.36 18.48
CA LEU A 180 -21.03 0.42 17.36
C LEU A 180 -21.12 -1.04 17.81
N GLU A 181 -20.60 -1.34 18.99
CA GLU A 181 -20.50 -2.65 19.64
C GLU A 181 -21.89 -3.23 19.94
N ALA A 182 -22.82 -2.35 20.34
CA ALA A 182 -24.22 -2.70 20.52
C ALA A 182 -24.93 -3.05 19.21
N LYS A 183 -24.37 -2.65 18.05
CA LYS A 183 -25.03 -2.75 16.76
C LYS A 183 -24.49 -3.86 15.87
N TYR A 184 -23.16 -3.96 15.78
CA TYR A 184 -22.46 -4.81 14.81
C TYR A 184 -21.65 -5.90 15.53
N SER A 185 -21.45 -7.02 14.84
CA SER A 185 -20.33 -7.93 15.07
C SER A 185 -19.12 -7.53 14.20
N ILE A 186 -17.92 -8.01 14.52
CA ILE A 186 -16.71 -7.75 13.71
C ILE A 186 -16.90 -8.17 12.24
N PRO A 187 -17.38 -9.38 11.89
CA PRO A 187 -17.54 -9.77 10.48
C PRO A 187 -18.57 -8.91 9.76
N SER A 188 -19.67 -8.55 10.44
CA SER A 188 -20.72 -7.73 9.84
C SER A 188 -20.27 -6.28 9.59
N LEU A 189 -19.49 -5.69 10.51
CA LEU A 189 -18.92 -4.37 10.32
C LEU A 189 -17.84 -4.38 9.24
N ALA A 190 -16.97 -5.39 9.23
CA ALA A 190 -15.95 -5.55 8.19
C ALA A 190 -16.58 -5.65 6.79
N ALA A 191 -17.60 -6.50 6.62
CA ALA A 191 -18.34 -6.62 5.36
C ALA A 191 -19.01 -5.30 4.94
N PHE A 192 -19.55 -4.54 5.90
CA PHE A 192 -20.10 -3.21 5.62
C PHE A 192 -19.02 -2.20 5.21
N LEU A 193 -17.87 -2.17 5.88
CA LEU A 193 -16.77 -1.25 5.58
C LEU A 193 -16.11 -1.53 4.23
N GLN A 194 -16.06 -2.80 3.83
CA GLN A 194 -15.52 -3.21 2.53
C GLN A 194 -16.32 -2.64 1.35
N ASP A 195 -17.66 -2.65 1.45
CA ASP A 195 -18.53 -2.07 0.42
C ASP A 195 -19.80 -1.44 1.01
N PRO A 196 -19.68 -0.21 1.57
CA PRO A 196 -20.82 0.46 2.19
C PRO A 196 -21.94 0.79 1.20
N LEU A 197 -21.63 0.94 -0.09
CA LEU A 197 -22.55 1.39 -1.12
C LEU A 197 -23.62 0.33 -1.45
N LYS A 198 -23.33 -0.96 -1.24
CA LYS A 198 -24.34 -2.03 -1.32
C LYS A 198 -25.48 -1.86 -0.34
N VAL A 199 -25.16 -1.34 0.86
CA VAL A 199 -26.16 -1.08 1.90
C VAL A 199 -26.69 0.34 1.82
N ARG A 200 -25.82 1.31 1.53
CA ARG A 200 -26.12 2.75 1.54
C ARG A 200 -25.81 3.36 0.18
N ALA A 201 -26.66 3.06 -0.80
CA ALA A 201 -26.51 3.53 -2.18
C ALA A 201 -26.45 5.06 -2.34
N SER A 202 -26.86 5.83 -1.33
CA SER A 202 -26.75 7.29 -1.28
C SER A 202 -25.33 7.83 -1.03
N GLY A 203 -24.36 6.97 -0.72
CA GLY A 203 -22.94 7.37 -0.65
C GLY A 203 -22.51 8.13 0.60
N ARG A 204 -23.40 8.38 1.58
CA ARG A 204 -23.06 9.12 2.82
C ARG A 204 -22.00 8.44 3.68
N MET A 205 -21.97 7.11 3.65
CA MET A 205 -20.77 6.37 3.99
C MET A 205 -20.15 5.94 2.64
N PRO A 206 -19.11 6.62 2.17
CA PRO A 206 -18.49 6.27 0.90
C PRO A 206 -17.63 5.01 1.05
N ALA A 207 -17.35 4.35 -0.08
CA ALA A 207 -16.39 3.26 -0.09
C ALA A 207 -14.95 3.81 -0.08
N LEU A 208 -14.14 3.37 0.89
CA LEU A 208 -12.73 3.73 1.01
C LEU A 208 -11.79 2.72 0.32
N ARG A 209 -12.37 1.78 -0.44
CA ARG A 209 -11.65 0.75 -1.22
C ARG A 209 -10.78 -0.17 -0.36
N LEU A 210 -11.30 -0.52 0.81
CA LEU A 210 -10.69 -1.45 1.74
C LEU A 210 -10.73 -2.86 1.15
N ASP A 211 -9.61 -3.57 1.23
CA ASP A 211 -9.65 -5.03 1.09
C ASP A 211 -10.23 -5.69 2.35
N THR A 212 -10.39 -7.01 2.33
CA THR A 212 -11.00 -7.76 3.43
C THR A 212 -10.17 -7.69 4.73
N ASP A 213 -8.84 -7.69 4.64
CA ASP A 213 -7.95 -7.62 5.79
C ASP A 213 -8.03 -6.24 6.45
N GLN A 214 -7.90 -5.20 5.64
CA GLN A 214 -8.05 -3.80 6.06
C GLN A 214 -9.40 -3.53 6.72
N ALA A 215 -10.50 -4.02 6.12
CA ALA A 215 -11.84 -3.86 6.67
C ALA A 215 -12.01 -4.59 8.00
N THR A 216 -11.40 -5.77 8.15
CA THR A 216 -11.44 -6.56 9.39
C THR A 216 -10.68 -5.85 10.51
N LYS A 217 -9.45 -5.38 10.25
CA LYS A 217 -8.65 -4.61 11.22
C LYS A 217 -9.35 -3.33 11.66
N LEU A 218 -9.97 -2.60 10.72
CA LEU A 218 -10.79 -1.44 11.07
C LEU A 218 -11.99 -1.83 11.92
N ALA A 219 -12.70 -2.92 11.60
CA ALA A 219 -13.82 -3.40 12.39
C ALA A 219 -13.39 -3.79 13.82
N GLN A 220 -12.24 -4.45 13.96
CA GLN A 220 -11.64 -4.79 15.26
C GLN A 220 -11.40 -3.53 16.09
N TYR A 221 -10.72 -2.53 15.53
CA TYR A 221 -10.48 -1.26 16.22
C TYR A 221 -11.79 -0.51 16.55
N LEU A 222 -12.73 -0.49 15.61
CA LEU A 222 -14.02 0.16 15.79
C LEU A 222 -14.95 -0.56 16.78
N LEU A 223 -14.63 -1.80 17.14
CA LEU A 223 -15.37 -2.60 18.11
C LEU A 223 -14.46 -3.04 19.26
N GLN A 224 -13.40 -2.30 19.56
CA GLN A 224 -12.43 -2.65 20.59
C GLN A 224 -13.05 -2.74 22.01
N GLU A 225 -14.20 -2.09 22.22
CA GLU A 225 -14.97 -2.14 23.48
C GLU A 225 -16.03 -3.28 23.50
N LEU A 226 -16.10 -4.12 22.46
CA LEU A 226 -17.10 -5.18 22.33
C LEU A 226 -17.02 -6.22 23.46
N ASP A 227 -17.92 -6.16 24.43
CA ASP A 227 -17.99 -7.13 25.52
C ASP A 227 -18.78 -8.37 25.09
N VAL A 228 -18.22 -9.15 24.18
CA VAL A 228 -18.75 -10.49 23.87
C VAL A 228 -17.93 -11.47 24.70
N GLU A 229 -18.59 -12.12 25.66
CA GLU A 229 -18.05 -13.29 26.37
C GLU A 229 -17.84 -14.41 25.34
N VAL A 230 -16.72 -14.37 24.63
CA VAL A 230 -16.21 -15.54 23.95
C VAL A 230 -15.28 -16.24 24.94
N PRO A 231 -15.67 -17.40 25.47
CA PRO A 231 -14.81 -18.11 26.41
C PRO A 231 -13.45 -18.41 25.75
N ALA A 232 -12.40 -18.37 26.57
CA ALA A 232 -11.08 -18.78 26.13
C ALA A 232 -11.14 -20.19 25.56
N ASN A 233 -10.34 -20.44 24.53
CA ASN A 233 -10.45 -21.65 23.74
C ASN A 233 -9.12 -22.32 23.43
N LEU A 234 -8.02 -21.70 23.83
CA LEU A 234 -6.68 -22.21 23.70
C LEU A 234 -5.98 -22.08 25.05
N GLN A 235 -5.21 -23.09 25.44
CA GLN A 235 -4.14 -22.89 26.40
C GLN A 235 -2.94 -22.32 25.66
N TYR A 236 -2.25 -21.36 26.26
CA TYR A 236 -0.97 -20.88 25.75
C TYR A 236 0.13 -21.09 26.79
N THR A 237 1.34 -21.34 26.27
CA THR A 237 2.58 -21.31 27.04
C THR A 237 3.55 -20.35 26.37
N TYR A 238 4.01 -19.35 27.12
CA TYR A 238 4.94 -18.31 26.67
C TYR A 238 6.37 -18.63 27.10
N TYR A 239 7.32 -18.42 26.20
CA TYR A 239 8.74 -18.63 26.39
C TYR A 239 9.53 -17.40 25.93
N GLU A 240 10.71 -17.22 26.51
CA GLU A 240 11.68 -16.22 26.08
C GLU A 240 13.01 -16.92 25.77
N GLY A 241 13.67 -16.52 24.69
CA GLY A 241 14.95 -17.10 24.28
C GLY A 241 15.36 -16.64 22.89
N ASN A 242 16.64 -16.80 22.57
CA ASN A 242 17.15 -16.51 21.24
C ASN A 242 16.91 -17.73 20.35
N PHE A 243 15.94 -17.62 19.45
CA PHE A 243 15.54 -18.70 18.55
C PHE A 243 15.88 -18.33 17.12
N SER A 244 16.49 -19.27 16.39
CA SER A 244 16.70 -19.16 14.94
C SER A 244 15.97 -20.27 14.16
N LYS A 245 15.36 -21.20 14.90
CA LYS A 245 14.54 -22.34 14.46
C LYS A 245 13.62 -22.74 15.62
N LEU A 246 12.53 -23.43 15.32
CA LEU A 246 11.59 -23.94 16.31
C LEU A 246 12.32 -24.80 17.35
N PRO A 247 12.29 -24.41 18.63
CA PRO A 247 12.96 -25.17 19.67
C PRO A 247 12.18 -26.45 20.01
N ASP A 248 12.85 -27.35 20.73
CA ASP A 248 12.16 -28.41 21.45
C ASP A 248 11.54 -27.82 22.72
N PHE A 249 10.27 -27.42 22.64
CA PHE A 249 9.55 -26.77 23.73
C PHE A 249 9.47 -27.61 25.01
N SER A 250 9.58 -28.94 24.91
CA SER A 250 9.60 -29.82 26.08
C SER A 250 10.84 -29.63 26.97
N LYS A 251 11.92 -29.07 26.40
CA LYS A 251 13.18 -28.78 27.09
C LYS A 251 13.26 -27.35 27.62
N LEU A 252 12.29 -26.50 27.32
CA LEU A 252 12.26 -25.11 27.72
C LEU A 252 11.48 -24.93 29.02
N LYS A 253 11.87 -23.93 29.82
CA LYS A 253 11.11 -23.53 31.00
C LYS A 253 10.11 -22.44 30.62
N PRO A 254 8.80 -22.66 30.79
CA PRO A 254 7.79 -21.63 30.57
C PRO A 254 8.03 -20.39 31.42
N LYS A 255 7.77 -19.22 30.84
CA LYS A 255 7.71 -17.93 31.54
C LYS A 255 6.34 -17.64 32.09
N GLU A 256 5.32 -17.94 31.29
CA GLU A 256 3.91 -17.73 31.62
C GLU A 256 3.07 -18.80 30.93
N THR A 257 1.98 -19.20 31.58
CA THR A 257 0.95 -20.05 30.99
C THR A 257 -0.38 -19.40 31.28
N GLY A 258 -1.31 -19.50 30.36
CA GLY A 258 -2.66 -19.00 30.56
C GLY A 258 -3.59 -19.43 29.46
N GLU A 259 -4.78 -18.86 29.45
CA GLU A 259 -5.76 -19.11 28.42
C GLU A 259 -5.77 -17.96 27.42
N ALA A 260 -5.94 -18.29 26.14
CA ALA A 260 -6.04 -17.34 25.05
C ALA A 260 -7.33 -17.56 24.26
N MET A 261 -7.81 -16.48 23.64
CA MET A 261 -9.00 -16.49 22.78
C MET A 261 -8.66 -16.79 21.32
N SER A 262 -7.39 -16.67 20.93
CA SER A 262 -6.86 -16.94 19.59
C SER A 262 -5.34 -17.17 19.67
N PHE A 263 -4.69 -17.37 18.53
CA PHE A 263 -3.23 -17.42 18.43
C PHE A 263 -2.60 -16.02 18.56
N ASP A 264 -2.97 -15.26 19.60
CA ASP A 264 -2.61 -13.86 19.79
C ASP A 264 -1.18 -13.73 20.32
N ILE A 265 -0.22 -13.50 19.42
CA ILE A 265 1.17 -13.23 19.77
C ILE A 265 1.36 -11.85 20.45
N GLY A 266 0.35 -10.98 20.43
CA GLY A 266 0.34 -9.71 21.17
C GLY A 266 0.35 -9.88 22.69
N LEU A 267 0.15 -11.10 23.19
CA LEU A 267 0.35 -11.46 24.59
C LEU A 267 1.82 -11.46 25.02
N ALA A 268 2.77 -11.39 24.07
CA ALA A 268 4.20 -11.37 24.34
C ALA A 268 4.59 -10.18 25.23
N LYS A 269 5.56 -10.40 26.13
CA LYS A 269 6.12 -9.33 26.98
C LYS A 269 7.32 -8.61 26.34
N ARG A 270 7.75 -9.07 25.16
CA ARG A 270 8.92 -8.58 24.41
C ARG A 270 8.54 -8.39 22.94
N SER A 271 9.23 -7.48 22.27
CA SER A 271 9.15 -7.30 20.82
C SER A 271 9.81 -8.44 20.05
N ASP A 272 10.90 -9.00 20.60
CA ASP A 272 11.73 -10.01 19.95
C ASP A 272 12.18 -11.09 20.95
N ASN A 273 12.65 -12.22 20.43
CA ASN A 273 13.23 -13.34 21.19
C ASN A 273 12.22 -13.98 22.15
N PHE A 274 11.04 -14.32 21.60
CA PHE A 274 9.98 -14.99 22.33
C PHE A 274 9.38 -16.14 21.53
N ALA A 275 8.65 -17.03 22.20
CA ALA A 275 7.94 -18.12 21.56
C ALA A 275 6.65 -18.47 22.27
N PHE A 276 5.72 -19.07 21.53
CA PHE A 276 4.44 -19.55 22.04
C PHE A 276 4.19 -21.00 21.63
N VAL A 277 3.54 -21.73 22.52
CA VAL A 277 2.83 -22.96 22.22
C VAL A 277 1.36 -22.72 22.54
N PHE A 278 0.48 -22.92 21.59
CA PHE A 278 -0.97 -22.87 21.74
C PHE A 278 -1.56 -24.27 21.56
N GLU A 279 -2.46 -24.66 22.44
CA GLU A 279 -3.08 -25.99 22.44
C GLU A 279 -4.59 -25.89 22.64
N GLY A 280 -5.35 -26.73 21.94
CA GLY A 280 -6.80 -26.83 22.07
C GLY A 280 -7.39 -27.94 21.21
N TYR A 281 -8.71 -27.94 21.05
CA TYR A 281 -9.44 -28.95 20.27
C TYR A 281 -10.23 -28.32 19.14
N LEU A 282 -9.85 -28.63 17.89
CA LEU A 282 -10.51 -28.18 16.68
C LEU A 282 -11.80 -28.99 16.44
N ASN A 283 -12.95 -28.31 16.36
CA ASN A 283 -14.22 -28.92 16.02
C ASN A 283 -14.43 -28.94 14.49
N VAL A 284 -14.45 -30.14 13.93
CA VAL A 284 -14.78 -30.39 12.52
C VAL A 284 -16.21 -30.88 12.45
N THR A 285 -17.09 -30.11 11.80
CA THR A 285 -18.50 -30.48 11.64
C THR A 285 -18.78 -31.28 10.39
N GLN A 286 -17.84 -31.29 9.43
CA GLN A 286 -18.02 -31.90 8.12
C GLN A 286 -16.78 -32.69 7.73
N LYS A 287 -17.02 -33.91 7.24
CA LYS A 287 -15.96 -34.74 6.68
C LYS A 287 -15.39 -34.08 5.43
N GLY A 288 -14.07 -34.02 5.31
CA GLY A 288 -13.46 -33.57 4.07
C GLY A 288 -11.99 -33.23 4.18
N ASP A 289 -11.52 -32.59 3.10
CA ASP A 289 -10.16 -32.12 2.99
C ASP A 289 -10.08 -30.69 3.53
N TYR A 290 -9.22 -30.49 4.52
CA TYR A 290 -8.92 -29.18 5.10
C TYR A 290 -7.50 -28.77 4.72
N THR A 291 -7.34 -27.52 4.29
CA THR A 291 -6.01 -26.94 4.03
C THR A 291 -5.76 -25.88 5.08
N PHE A 292 -4.73 -26.06 5.89
CA PHE A 292 -4.30 -25.09 6.88
C PHE A 292 -3.24 -24.17 6.31
N HIS A 293 -3.24 -22.91 6.72
CA HIS A 293 -2.31 -21.87 6.32
C HIS A 293 -1.66 -21.27 7.57
N LEU A 294 -0.33 -21.31 7.63
CA LEU A 294 0.47 -20.56 8.59
C LEU A 294 1.10 -19.37 7.86
N ASP A 295 0.71 -18.17 8.26
CA ASP A 295 1.33 -16.92 7.82
C ASP A 295 2.19 -16.38 8.96
N SER A 296 3.50 -16.66 8.95
CA SER A 296 4.41 -16.29 10.03
C SER A 296 5.60 -15.48 9.54
N ASP A 297 6.02 -14.46 10.30
CA ASP A 297 7.30 -13.76 10.11
C ASP A 297 8.45 -14.72 10.34
N ASP A 298 8.58 -15.28 11.53
CA ASP A 298 9.57 -16.31 11.83
C ASP A 298 8.93 -17.72 11.91
N GLY A 299 9.48 -18.60 12.75
CA GLY A 299 9.18 -20.01 12.69
C GLY A 299 7.84 -20.41 13.32
N SER A 300 7.06 -21.24 12.65
CA SER A 300 5.81 -21.82 13.15
C SER A 300 5.56 -23.26 12.69
N ARG A 301 4.80 -24.01 13.50
CA ARG A 301 4.38 -25.38 13.21
C ARG A 301 2.94 -25.60 13.65
N LEU A 302 2.19 -26.36 12.84
CA LEU A 302 0.83 -26.81 13.14
C LEU A 302 0.80 -28.34 13.15
N GLU A 303 0.27 -28.88 14.24
CA GLU A 303 -0.02 -30.30 14.42
C GLU A 303 -1.52 -30.50 14.67
N VAL A 304 -2.10 -31.50 14.01
CA VAL A 304 -3.48 -31.95 14.21
C VAL A 304 -3.45 -33.44 14.55
N ASP A 305 -4.05 -33.85 15.65
CA ASP A 305 -4.00 -35.22 16.20
C ASP A 305 -2.56 -35.76 16.31
N GLY A 306 -1.63 -34.92 16.77
CA GLY A 306 -0.20 -35.22 16.90
C GLY A 306 0.55 -35.38 15.56
N LYS A 307 -0.09 -35.14 14.42
CA LYS A 307 0.54 -35.18 13.10
C LYS A 307 0.89 -33.76 12.64
N GLN A 308 2.16 -33.53 12.31
CA GLN A 308 2.59 -32.29 11.67
C GLN A 308 1.90 -32.11 10.31
N VAL A 309 1.11 -31.03 10.19
CA VAL A 309 0.37 -30.68 8.97
C VAL A 309 1.08 -29.57 8.20
N VAL A 310 1.58 -28.55 8.90
CA VAL A 310 2.28 -27.40 8.31
C VAL A 310 3.52 -27.08 9.12
N ILE A 311 4.62 -26.74 8.44
CA ILE A 311 5.82 -26.17 9.05
C ILE A 311 6.30 -24.99 8.21
N ASN A 312 6.61 -23.89 8.87
CA ASN A 312 7.21 -22.69 8.31
C ASN A 312 8.33 -22.26 9.24
N ASP A 313 9.51 -22.87 9.16
CA ASP A 313 10.58 -22.71 10.16
C ASP A 313 11.77 -21.87 9.64
N GLY A 314 12.46 -21.21 10.56
CA GLY A 314 13.61 -20.33 10.31
C GLY A 314 13.29 -18.85 10.52
N ILE A 315 14.32 -18.00 10.37
CA ILE A 315 14.15 -16.54 10.38
C ILE A 315 13.84 -16.07 8.96
N HIS A 316 12.71 -15.41 8.75
CA HIS A 316 12.31 -14.88 7.46
C HIS A 316 11.34 -13.70 7.61
N PRO A 317 11.02 -12.97 6.53
CA PRO A 317 9.85 -12.09 6.53
C PRO A 317 8.55 -12.91 6.50
N LYS A 318 7.42 -12.28 6.82
CA LYS A 318 6.09 -12.91 6.75
C LYS A 318 5.89 -13.70 5.47
N SER A 319 5.71 -15.00 5.63
CA SER A 319 5.49 -15.91 4.52
C SER A 319 4.38 -16.91 4.84
N ARG A 320 3.63 -17.28 3.80
CA ARG A 320 2.59 -18.32 3.87
C ARG A 320 3.19 -19.70 3.62
N ARG A 321 2.92 -20.66 4.50
CA ARG A 321 3.02 -22.09 4.22
C ARG A 321 1.68 -22.75 4.44
N SER A 322 1.43 -23.82 3.70
CA SER A 322 0.13 -24.49 3.74
C SER A 322 0.30 -25.99 3.70
N GLY A 323 -0.62 -26.70 4.34
CA GLY A 323 -0.61 -28.15 4.41
C GLY A 323 -2.01 -28.70 4.50
N LYS A 324 -2.20 -29.89 3.94
CA LYS A 324 -3.52 -30.48 3.74
C LYS A 324 -3.66 -31.74 4.58
N ILE A 325 -4.79 -31.88 5.26
CA ILE A 325 -5.16 -33.08 6.01
C ILE A 325 -6.64 -33.39 5.78
N ARG A 326 -6.98 -34.68 5.79
CA ARG A 326 -8.37 -35.13 5.71
C ARG A 326 -8.87 -35.40 7.11
N LEU A 327 -9.99 -34.77 7.49
CA LEU A 327 -10.56 -34.86 8.83
C LEU A 327 -11.96 -35.48 8.77
N GLU A 328 -12.29 -36.27 9.79
CA GLU A 328 -13.64 -36.78 10.03
C GLU A 328 -14.40 -35.77 10.91
N PRO A 329 -15.74 -35.80 11.00
CA PRO A 329 -16.47 -34.96 11.94
C PRO A 329 -16.11 -35.33 13.39
N GLY A 330 -15.79 -34.34 14.22
CA GLY A 330 -15.41 -34.53 15.62
C GLY A 330 -14.46 -33.47 16.16
N MET A 331 -14.01 -33.67 17.41
CA MET A 331 -12.96 -32.87 18.03
C MET A 331 -11.59 -33.47 17.71
N HIS A 332 -10.68 -32.64 17.22
CA HIS A 332 -9.30 -33.01 16.88
C HIS A 332 -8.32 -32.24 17.76
N GLU A 333 -7.29 -32.90 18.28
CA GLU A 333 -6.25 -32.22 19.04
C GLU A 333 -5.50 -31.25 18.12
N LEU A 334 -5.28 -30.03 18.58
CA LEU A 334 -4.61 -28.98 17.85
C LEU A 334 -3.46 -28.43 18.69
N ARG A 335 -2.26 -28.42 18.10
CA ARG A 335 -1.08 -27.77 18.67
C ARG A 335 -0.44 -26.85 17.65
N VAL A 336 -0.22 -25.61 18.04
CA VAL A 336 0.41 -24.57 17.22
C VAL A 336 1.60 -24.01 17.96
N GLU A 337 2.74 -23.98 17.30
CA GLU A 337 3.97 -23.45 17.84
C GLU A 337 4.44 -22.27 17.00
N TYR A 338 5.00 -21.25 17.64
CA TYR A 338 5.55 -20.06 16.99
C TYR A 338 6.76 -19.53 17.77
N PHE A 339 7.75 -18.97 17.08
CA PHE A 339 8.79 -18.13 17.68
C PHE A 339 9.02 -16.87 16.86
N GLU A 340 9.50 -15.83 17.55
CA GLU A 340 10.03 -14.59 17.00
C GLU A 340 11.49 -14.43 17.41
N GLY A 341 12.40 -14.42 16.44
CA GLY A 341 13.84 -14.23 16.58
C GLY A 341 14.23 -12.75 16.53
N GLY A 342 13.63 -11.98 15.61
CA GLY A 342 13.61 -10.52 15.70
C GLY A 342 13.27 -9.79 14.40
N GLY A 343 12.69 -8.60 14.55
CA GLY A 343 12.11 -7.86 13.43
C GLY A 343 10.66 -7.47 13.69
N GLU A 344 9.80 -7.66 12.68
CA GLU A 344 8.36 -7.38 12.79
C GLU A 344 7.59 -8.68 13.03
N ALA A 345 7.08 -8.92 14.24
CA ALA A 345 6.37 -10.15 14.54
C ALA A 345 4.96 -10.20 13.93
N GLU A 346 4.74 -11.13 12.99
CA GLU A 346 3.41 -11.43 12.44
C GLU A 346 3.09 -12.93 12.50
N PHE A 347 1.88 -13.28 12.94
CA PHE A 347 1.41 -14.66 12.94
C PHE A 347 -0.12 -14.79 12.77
N ASP A 348 -0.55 -15.58 11.77
CA ASP A 348 -1.95 -15.94 11.55
C ASP A 348 -2.08 -17.45 11.22
N VAL A 349 -3.14 -18.08 11.75
CA VAL A 349 -3.47 -19.50 11.50
C VAL A 349 -4.88 -19.59 10.90
N MET A 350 -4.95 -19.95 9.62
CA MET A 350 -6.19 -20.02 8.85
C MET A 350 -6.42 -21.41 8.25
N MET A 351 -7.65 -21.65 7.80
CA MET A 351 -8.00 -22.85 7.06
C MET A 351 -9.01 -22.62 5.94
N ASP A 352 -8.87 -23.43 4.89
CA ASP A 352 -9.88 -23.71 3.88
C ASP A 352 -10.51 -25.09 4.15
N GLY A 353 -11.78 -25.27 3.79
CA GLY A 353 -12.49 -26.53 3.97
C GLY A 353 -13.71 -26.71 3.06
N PRO A 354 -14.48 -27.79 3.26
CA PRO A 354 -15.71 -28.06 2.52
C PRO A 354 -16.74 -26.90 2.59
N ASN A 355 -17.70 -26.88 1.65
CA ASN A 355 -18.79 -25.91 1.59
C ASN A 355 -18.37 -24.42 1.48
N GLY A 356 -17.21 -24.16 0.87
CA GLY A 356 -16.77 -22.80 0.58
C GLY A 356 -16.13 -22.09 1.76
N LEU A 357 -15.79 -22.80 2.84
CA LEU A 357 -14.96 -22.28 3.92
C LEU A 357 -13.58 -21.89 3.35
N ARG A 358 -13.23 -20.60 3.42
CA ARG A 358 -11.96 -20.07 2.88
C ARG A 358 -11.32 -19.07 3.82
N ASN A 359 -10.01 -19.19 4.03
CA ASN A 359 -9.18 -18.37 4.91
C ASN A 359 -9.85 -18.10 6.28
N ALA A 360 -10.56 -19.09 6.82
CA ALA A 360 -11.23 -18.96 8.09
C ALA A 360 -10.21 -19.10 9.22
N TYR A 361 -10.27 -18.24 10.23
CA TYR A 361 -9.35 -18.35 11.36
C TYR A 361 -9.61 -19.64 12.13
N VAL A 362 -8.58 -20.45 12.31
CA VAL A 362 -8.70 -21.75 12.98
C VAL A 362 -9.19 -21.57 14.41
N SER A 363 -8.78 -20.50 15.08
CA SER A 363 -9.21 -20.17 16.44
C SER A 363 -10.74 -20.02 16.59
N ASP A 364 -11.48 -19.76 15.51
CA ASP A 364 -12.94 -19.64 15.62
C ASP A 364 -13.63 -21.02 15.76
N PHE A 365 -12.88 -22.10 15.54
CA PHE A 365 -13.35 -23.49 15.57
C PHE A 365 -12.68 -24.32 16.67
N VAL A 366 -11.85 -23.70 17.52
CA VAL A 366 -11.11 -24.40 18.58
C VAL A 366 -11.79 -24.19 19.94
N PHE A 367 -11.64 -25.17 20.84
CA PHE A 367 -12.21 -25.22 22.19
C PHE A 367 -11.19 -25.73 23.23
N LEU A 368 -11.32 -25.33 24.50
CA LEU A 368 -10.45 -25.78 25.60
C LEU A 368 -10.72 -27.22 26.06
N ASP A 369 -11.98 -27.68 25.96
CA ASP A 369 -12.42 -28.96 26.51
C ASP A 369 -13.07 -29.80 25.39
N PRO A 370 -12.58 -31.02 25.12
CA PRO A 370 -13.11 -31.89 24.07
C PRO A 370 -14.54 -32.39 24.38
N LYS A 371 -15.00 -32.25 25.63
CA LYS A 371 -16.35 -32.62 26.09
C LYS A 371 -17.31 -31.43 26.09
N LYS A 372 -16.81 -30.19 26.08
CA LYS A 372 -17.62 -29.03 25.72
C LYS A 372 -17.79 -29.07 24.20
N SER A 373 -18.87 -29.68 23.73
CA SER A 373 -19.36 -29.38 22.39
C SER A 373 -19.44 -27.87 22.22
N ALA A 374 -19.34 -27.37 20.98
CA ALA A 374 -19.72 -25.99 20.66
C ALA A 374 -20.91 -25.59 21.55
N PRO A 375 -20.86 -24.45 22.27
CA PRO A 375 -21.94 -24.07 23.17
C PRO A 375 -23.23 -24.34 22.42
N ALA A 376 -24.09 -25.21 22.97
CA ALA A 376 -25.42 -25.46 22.42
C ALA A 376 -25.95 -24.07 22.06
N GLU A 377 -26.26 -23.85 20.77
CA GLU A 377 -26.56 -22.55 20.17
C GLU A 377 -26.93 -21.56 21.26
N ASN A 378 -26.00 -20.66 21.64
CA ASN A 378 -26.10 -19.80 22.83
C ASN A 378 -27.56 -19.60 23.21
N SER A 379 -28.01 -20.14 24.35
CA SER A 379 -29.41 -20.07 24.78
C SER A 379 -29.93 -18.63 24.96
N ASN A 380 -29.07 -17.63 24.72
CA ASN A 380 -29.34 -16.20 24.70
C ASN A 380 -29.41 -15.59 23.26
N GLN A 381 -29.34 -16.37 22.18
CA GLN A 381 -29.55 -15.85 20.82
C GLN A 381 -31.05 -15.59 20.57
N PHE A 382 -31.37 -14.38 20.09
CA PHE A 382 -32.72 -14.00 19.70
C PHE A 382 -33.34 -15.02 18.73
N GLN A 383 -34.43 -15.66 19.14
CA GLN A 383 -35.16 -16.62 18.31
C GLN A 383 -36.28 -15.92 17.54
N VAL A 384 -36.28 -16.09 16.22
CA VAL A 384 -37.30 -15.50 15.35
C VAL A 384 -38.62 -16.26 15.48
N ASP A 385 -39.63 -15.59 16.05
CA ASP A 385 -41.03 -16.01 15.97
C ASP A 385 -41.58 -15.68 14.57
N GLN A 386 -41.97 -16.72 13.84
CA GLN A 386 -42.44 -16.60 12.45
C GLN A 386 -43.78 -15.87 12.33
N GLN A 387 -44.68 -15.99 13.32
CA GLN A 387 -45.96 -15.29 13.29
C GLN A 387 -45.77 -13.79 13.50
N LYS A 388 -44.90 -13.42 14.45
CA LYS A 388 -44.51 -12.02 14.67
C LYS A 388 -43.75 -11.44 13.48
N ALA A 389 -42.88 -12.24 12.85
CA ALA A 389 -42.18 -11.82 11.64
C ALA A 389 -43.14 -11.51 10.48
N GLU A 390 -44.18 -12.32 10.26
CA GLU A 390 -45.16 -12.05 9.21
C GLU A 390 -46.02 -10.80 9.53
N LYS A 391 -46.44 -10.62 10.79
CA LYS A 391 -47.08 -9.36 11.21
C LYS A 391 -46.17 -8.16 10.99
N GLY A 392 -44.89 -8.29 11.34
CA GLY A 392 -43.87 -7.27 11.14
C GLY A 392 -43.67 -6.92 9.67
N ARG A 393 -43.74 -7.90 8.77
CA ARG A 393 -43.70 -7.68 7.32
C ARG A 393 -44.84 -6.79 6.85
N ILE A 394 -46.06 -7.04 7.32
CA ILE A 394 -47.24 -6.23 7.00
C ILE A 394 -47.08 -4.82 7.58
N GLN A 395 -46.68 -4.72 8.85
CA GLN A 395 -46.46 -3.46 9.56
C GLN A 395 -45.36 -2.61 8.92
N PHE A 396 -44.30 -3.23 8.38
CA PHE A 396 -43.23 -2.54 7.67
C PHE A 396 -43.75 -1.72 6.46
N ALA A 397 -44.70 -2.28 5.72
CA ALA A 397 -45.37 -1.57 4.63
C ALA A 397 -46.38 -0.54 5.17
N SER A 398 -47.29 -0.96 6.06
CA SER A 398 -48.40 -0.11 6.51
C SER A 398 -48.00 1.06 7.40
N LEU A 399 -46.87 0.98 8.12
CA LEU A 399 -46.32 2.06 8.94
C LEU A 399 -45.38 2.97 8.15
N GLY A 400 -45.21 2.74 6.85
CA GLY A 400 -44.44 3.60 5.96
C GLY A 400 -42.93 3.38 5.98
N CYS A 401 -42.41 2.29 6.57
CA CYS A 401 -40.97 1.98 6.49
C CYS A 401 -40.53 1.77 5.04
N ALA A 402 -41.39 1.13 4.23
CA ALA A 402 -41.19 0.90 2.80
C ALA A 402 -41.18 2.18 1.94
N ASN A 403 -41.61 3.34 2.46
CA ASN A 403 -41.49 4.62 1.77
C ASN A 403 -40.02 5.07 1.60
N CYS A 404 -39.14 4.60 2.49
CA CYS A 404 -37.73 4.98 2.51
C CYS A 404 -36.79 3.79 2.28
N HIS A 405 -37.09 2.64 2.90
CA HIS A 405 -36.22 1.47 2.91
C HIS A 405 -36.60 0.45 1.83
N ARG A 406 -35.57 -0.13 1.19
CA ARG A 406 -35.71 -1.30 0.32
C ARG A 406 -35.56 -2.58 1.12
N LEU A 407 -36.33 -3.60 0.77
CA LEU A 407 -36.31 -4.89 1.45
C LEU A 407 -36.75 -6.02 0.49
N GLY A 408 -35.80 -6.62 -0.22
CA GLY A 408 -36.03 -7.74 -1.14
C GLY A 408 -37.18 -7.49 -2.12
N ASP A 409 -38.09 -8.45 -2.21
CA ASP A 409 -39.29 -8.40 -3.05
C ASP A 409 -40.50 -7.73 -2.39
N VAL A 410 -40.34 -7.10 -1.22
CA VAL A 410 -41.41 -6.31 -0.59
C VAL A 410 -41.65 -5.08 -1.48
N LYS A 411 -42.59 -5.22 -2.40
CA LYS A 411 -43.04 -4.12 -3.23
C LYS A 411 -43.70 -3.07 -2.32
N PRO A 412 -43.39 -1.79 -2.50
CA PRO A 412 -44.18 -0.74 -1.91
C PRO A 412 -45.54 -0.74 -2.62
N ASP A 413 -46.49 -1.56 -2.17
CA ASP A 413 -47.89 -1.32 -2.54
C ASP A 413 -48.30 0.01 -1.91
N ALA A 414 -48.88 0.89 -2.74
CA ALA A 414 -49.33 2.25 -2.47
C ALA A 414 -48.73 2.89 -1.20
N MET A 415 -47.59 3.59 -1.35
CA MET A 415 -46.93 4.40 -0.31
C MET A 415 -47.87 4.74 0.86
N ALA A 416 -47.68 4.10 2.02
CA ALA A 416 -48.60 4.28 3.15
C ALA A 416 -48.64 5.74 3.66
N LEU A 417 -47.54 6.48 3.46
CA LEU A 417 -47.44 7.91 3.75
C LEU A 417 -47.40 8.74 2.46
N HIS A 418 -48.35 9.67 2.31
CA HIS A 418 -48.40 10.67 1.26
C HIS A 418 -48.64 12.06 1.86
N GLY A 419 -47.90 13.06 1.38
CA GLY A 419 -48.10 14.46 1.75
C GLY A 419 -48.45 15.34 0.54
N PRO A 420 -48.88 16.59 0.76
CA PRO A 420 -49.03 17.58 -0.30
C PRO A 420 -47.74 17.77 -1.08
N SER A 421 -47.82 18.36 -2.27
CA SER A 421 -46.65 18.75 -3.03
C SER A 421 -45.78 19.75 -2.23
N LEU A 422 -44.46 19.80 -2.46
CA LEU A 422 -43.56 20.69 -1.68
C LEU A 422 -43.98 22.17 -1.71
N ALA A 423 -44.57 22.62 -2.81
CA ALA A 423 -45.06 24.00 -2.95
C ALA A 423 -46.34 24.25 -2.13
N ASP A 424 -47.14 23.22 -1.87
CA ASP A 424 -48.42 23.33 -1.15
C ASP A 424 -48.27 23.10 0.36
N LEU A 425 -47.04 22.94 0.86
CA LEU A 425 -46.80 22.68 2.27
C LEU A 425 -47.09 23.91 3.15
N ASN A 426 -47.82 23.65 4.23
CA ASN A 426 -48.00 24.62 5.31
C ASN A 426 -46.82 24.53 6.28
N THR A 427 -46.10 25.64 6.46
CA THR A 427 -44.90 25.74 7.31
C THR A 427 -45.15 25.62 8.81
N SER A 428 -46.42 25.55 9.23
CA SER A 428 -46.85 25.41 10.64
C SER A 428 -47.47 24.06 10.98
N GLN A 429 -47.55 23.12 10.02
CA GLN A 429 -48.19 21.82 10.19
C GLN A 429 -47.26 20.64 9.85
N GLY A 430 -47.68 19.42 10.18
CA GLY A 430 -46.94 18.19 9.89
C GLY A 430 -45.56 18.19 10.52
N CYS A 431 -44.54 17.72 9.78
CA CYS A 431 -43.16 17.63 10.26
C CYS A 431 -42.54 18.98 10.69
N LEU A 432 -43.13 20.12 10.30
CA LEU A 432 -42.64 21.47 10.66
C LEU A 432 -43.33 22.04 11.90
N ALA A 433 -44.40 21.42 12.39
CA ALA A 433 -45.04 21.81 13.64
C ALA A 433 -44.16 21.47 14.84
N ALA A 434 -44.44 22.10 15.99
CA ALA A 434 -43.81 21.75 17.26
C ALA A 434 -44.13 20.30 17.71
N SER A 435 -45.32 19.80 17.32
CA SER A 435 -45.71 18.40 17.47
C SER A 435 -46.26 17.89 16.13
N PRO A 436 -45.62 16.89 15.49
CA PRO A 436 -45.94 16.50 14.12
C PRO A 436 -47.21 15.64 13.98
N GLY A 437 -47.84 15.24 15.09
CA GLY A 437 -49.06 14.43 15.07
C GLY A 437 -48.84 13.07 14.41
N LYS A 438 -49.54 12.81 13.29
CA LYS A 438 -49.39 11.57 12.51
C LYS A 438 -48.21 11.58 11.53
N ALA A 439 -47.55 12.72 11.35
CA ALA A 439 -46.39 12.82 10.46
C ALA A 439 -45.11 12.31 11.17
N PRO A 440 -44.11 11.82 10.42
CA PRO A 440 -42.84 11.37 11.00
C PRO A 440 -42.14 12.47 11.81
N ASP A 441 -41.68 12.14 13.02
CA ASP A 441 -40.98 13.07 13.90
C ASP A 441 -39.46 13.01 13.69
N PHE A 442 -38.93 13.99 12.98
CA PHE A 442 -37.49 14.16 12.78
C PHE A 442 -36.79 14.84 13.96
N LYS A 443 -37.52 15.31 14.97
CA LYS A 443 -37.00 16.15 16.06
C LYS A 443 -36.24 17.38 15.56
N LEU A 444 -36.76 18.02 14.51
CA LEU A 444 -36.09 19.17 13.89
C LEU A 444 -35.80 20.27 14.91
N THR A 445 -34.61 20.86 14.81
CA THR A 445 -34.27 22.10 15.53
C THR A 445 -35.02 23.30 14.95
N ASP A 446 -35.07 24.41 15.70
CA ASP A 446 -35.69 25.65 15.21
C ASP A 446 -35.02 26.18 13.96
N GLY A 447 -33.68 26.15 13.89
CA GLY A 447 -32.93 26.54 12.70
C GLY A 447 -33.29 25.68 11.49
N GLN A 448 -33.39 24.35 11.68
CA GLN A 448 -33.80 23.44 10.60
C GLN A 448 -35.22 23.72 10.12
N ARG A 449 -36.17 23.96 11.04
CA ARG A 449 -37.54 24.37 10.69
C ARG A 449 -37.55 25.67 9.88
N GLN A 450 -36.76 26.68 10.29
CA GLN A 450 -36.65 27.96 9.59
C GLN A 450 -36.07 27.83 8.18
N SER A 451 -35.02 27.02 8.01
CA SER A 451 -34.44 26.72 6.70
C SER A 451 -35.42 26.00 5.78
N LEU A 452 -36.10 24.96 6.29
CA LEU A 452 -37.14 24.24 5.53
C LEU A 452 -38.28 25.17 5.13
N ALA A 453 -38.78 26.00 6.06
CA ALA A 453 -39.80 27.00 5.77
C ALA A 453 -39.33 28.03 4.72
N SER A 454 -38.07 28.47 4.76
CA SER A 454 -37.49 29.36 3.75
C SER A 454 -37.44 28.71 2.37
N ALA A 455 -37.09 27.42 2.29
CA ALA A 455 -37.09 26.67 1.05
C ALA A 455 -38.51 26.49 0.48
N ILE A 456 -39.50 26.18 1.33
CA ILE A 456 -40.92 26.11 0.93
C ILE A 456 -41.39 27.47 0.37
N LYS A 457 -41.14 28.56 1.11
CA LYS A 457 -41.53 29.91 0.69
C LYS A 457 -40.88 30.31 -0.63
N ARG A 458 -39.64 29.90 -0.88
CA ARG A 458 -38.98 30.09 -2.17
C ARG A 458 -39.71 29.35 -3.29
N ARG A 459 -40.14 28.10 -3.07
CA ARG A 459 -40.86 27.29 -4.08
C ARG A 459 -42.28 27.77 -4.35
N GLN A 460 -42.90 28.45 -3.38
CA GLN A 460 -44.22 29.08 -3.54
C GLN A 460 -44.20 30.33 -4.43
N GLN A 461 -43.03 30.80 -4.87
CA GLN A 461 -42.94 31.95 -5.76
C GLN A 461 -43.39 31.56 -7.19
N PRO A 462 -44.12 32.43 -7.92
CA PRO A 462 -44.69 32.12 -9.24
C PRO A 462 -43.65 31.74 -10.32
N LYS A 463 -42.39 32.14 -10.14
CA LYS A 463 -41.25 31.82 -11.00
C LYS A 463 -40.02 31.61 -10.14
N VAL A 464 -39.78 30.39 -9.70
CA VAL A 464 -38.58 30.03 -8.95
C VAL A 464 -37.38 30.06 -9.91
N ALA A 465 -36.44 30.98 -9.71
CA ALA A 465 -35.19 30.98 -10.47
C ALA A 465 -34.41 29.69 -10.19
N ALA A 466 -33.80 29.10 -11.22
CA ALA A 466 -32.85 28.00 -11.03
C ALA A 466 -31.67 28.48 -10.18
N TRP A 467 -31.06 27.57 -9.44
CA TRP A 467 -29.82 27.87 -8.73
C TRP A 467 -28.66 28.01 -9.71
N GLU A 468 -27.81 29.01 -9.51
CA GLU A 468 -26.62 29.22 -10.31
C GLU A 468 -25.66 28.01 -10.19
N PRO A 469 -24.86 27.71 -11.23
CA PRO A 469 -23.98 26.53 -11.21
C PRO A 469 -23.04 26.50 -10.00
N GLU A 470 -22.52 27.65 -9.53
CA GLU A 470 -21.67 27.76 -8.34
C GLU A 470 -22.41 27.33 -7.07
N GLN A 471 -23.68 27.74 -6.93
CA GLN A 471 -24.52 27.37 -5.80
C GLN A 471 -24.82 25.87 -5.83
N ARG A 472 -25.03 25.30 -7.02
CA ARG A 472 -25.23 23.85 -7.21
C ARG A 472 -23.98 23.04 -6.86
N VAL A 473 -22.79 23.51 -7.21
CA VAL A 473 -21.50 22.89 -6.82
C VAL A 473 -21.32 22.96 -5.31
N ARG A 474 -21.49 24.14 -4.70
CA ARG A 474 -21.37 24.31 -3.24
C ARG A 474 -22.31 23.38 -2.49
N ARG A 475 -23.56 23.27 -2.93
CA ARG A 475 -24.55 22.34 -2.37
C ARG A 475 -24.07 20.89 -2.47
N HIS A 476 -23.59 20.44 -3.63
CA HIS A 476 -23.10 19.07 -3.81
C HIS A 476 -21.87 18.77 -2.94
N LEU A 477 -20.88 19.66 -2.91
CA LEU A 477 -19.66 19.50 -2.10
C LEU A 477 -19.96 19.47 -0.60
N ALA A 478 -20.87 20.32 -0.12
CA ALA A 478 -21.34 20.32 1.26
C ALA A 478 -22.11 19.03 1.60
N THR A 479 -22.99 18.60 0.67
CA THR A 479 -23.82 17.40 0.83
C THR A 479 -22.96 16.15 1.04
N PHE A 480 -21.90 15.95 0.25
CA PHE A 480 -20.97 14.81 0.38
C PHE A 480 -19.78 15.06 1.30
N ASN A 481 -19.76 16.18 2.03
CA ASN A 481 -18.69 16.57 2.94
C ASN A 481 -17.30 16.64 2.26
N CYS A 482 -17.25 16.95 0.95
CA CYS A 482 -15.99 17.10 0.22
C CYS A 482 -15.10 18.18 0.84
N TYR A 483 -15.73 19.19 1.45
CA TYR A 483 -15.06 20.30 2.13
C TYR A 483 -14.26 19.91 3.38
N ALA A 484 -14.44 18.70 3.92
CA ALA A 484 -13.61 18.21 5.02
C ALA A 484 -12.15 17.93 4.61
N CYS A 485 -11.91 17.71 3.31
CA CYS A 485 -10.60 17.38 2.76
C CYS A 485 -10.15 18.39 1.70
N HIS A 486 -11.10 18.87 0.89
CA HIS A 486 -10.83 19.75 -0.24
C HIS A 486 -11.24 21.19 0.08
N GLN A 487 -10.48 22.13 -0.44
CA GLN A 487 -10.87 23.53 -0.50
C GLN A 487 -11.37 23.88 -1.91
N ARG A 488 -12.39 24.73 -2.01
CA ARG A 488 -12.79 25.41 -3.25
C ARG A 488 -13.31 26.81 -2.93
N ASP A 489 -12.88 27.81 -3.68
CA ASP A 489 -13.32 29.21 -3.49
C ASP A 489 -13.14 29.70 -2.04
N GLU A 490 -12.02 29.30 -1.40
CA GLU A 490 -11.73 29.58 0.01
C GLU A 490 -12.68 28.93 1.03
N ILE A 491 -13.54 28.01 0.57
CA ILE A 491 -14.46 27.24 1.41
C ILE A 491 -13.89 25.83 1.64
N GLY A 492 -13.91 25.38 2.89
CA GLY A 492 -13.46 24.05 3.29
C GLY A 492 -11.94 23.93 3.48
N GLY A 493 -11.43 22.72 3.32
CA GLY A 493 -10.05 22.34 3.61
C GLY A 493 -9.91 21.56 4.92
N VAL A 494 -8.73 20.99 5.13
CA VAL A 494 -8.45 20.16 6.30
C VAL A 494 -8.46 21.01 7.57
N ASN A 495 -9.31 20.64 8.52
CA ASN A 495 -9.37 21.27 9.85
C ASN A 495 -8.00 21.19 10.55
N ALA A 496 -7.57 22.28 11.19
CA ALA A 496 -6.31 22.37 11.92
C ALA A 496 -6.13 21.26 12.97
N ASP A 497 -7.19 20.89 13.70
CA ASP A 497 -7.17 19.85 14.73
C ASP A 497 -7.01 18.45 14.13
N LEU A 498 -7.45 18.26 12.89
CA LEU A 498 -7.36 16.97 12.19
C LEU A 498 -6.13 16.88 11.28
N ASN A 499 -5.41 17.98 11.11
CA ASN A 499 -4.34 18.12 10.14
C ASN A 499 -3.20 17.12 10.37
N SER A 500 -2.88 16.81 11.62
CA SER A 500 -1.82 15.85 11.99
C SER A 500 -2.12 14.40 11.60
N TYR A 501 -3.38 14.07 11.30
CA TYR A 501 -3.80 12.73 10.87
C TYR A 501 -3.74 12.53 9.35
N PHE A 502 -3.38 13.56 8.58
CA PHE A 502 -3.12 13.43 7.15
C PHE A 502 -1.66 13.03 6.94
N HIS A 503 -1.44 11.76 6.64
CA HIS A 503 -0.12 11.14 6.55
C HIS A 503 0.36 10.96 5.09
N THR A 504 1.67 10.81 4.93
CA THR A 504 2.33 10.58 3.64
C THR A 504 3.46 9.57 3.78
N THR A 505 3.80 8.86 2.69
CA THR A 505 5.04 8.08 2.62
C THR A 505 6.26 8.92 2.26
N GLN A 506 6.07 10.22 1.95
CA GLN A 506 7.13 11.15 1.55
C GLN A 506 7.04 12.45 2.36
N ALA A 507 7.59 12.42 3.57
CA ALA A 507 7.53 13.56 4.50
C ALA A 507 8.17 14.84 3.93
N GLU A 508 9.17 14.71 3.06
CA GLU A 508 9.86 15.80 2.38
C GLU A 508 8.96 16.63 1.44
N MET A 509 7.85 16.04 0.97
CA MET A 509 6.84 16.75 0.19
C MET A 509 5.95 17.67 1.05
N GLY A 510 6.02 17.56 2.38
CA GLY A 510 5.20 18.34 3.31
C GLY A 510 3.70 18.23 2.97
N ASP A 511 3.01 19.36 2.98
CA ASP A 511 1.56 19.41 2.72
C ASP A 511 1.18 18.93 1.31
N GLU A 512 2.05 19.11 0.31
CA GLU A 512 1.81 18.59 -1.05
C GLU A 512 1.77 17.05 -1.10
N GLY A 513 2.43 16.40 -0.14
CA GLY A 513 2.51 14.93 -0.03
C GLY A 513 1.36 14.30 0.75
N ARG A 514 0.64 15.08 1.57
CA ARG A 514 -0.32 14.54 2.55
C ARG A 514 -1.72 15.16 2.48
N ILE A 515 -1.86 16.42 2.05
CA ILE A 515 -3.14 17.12 2.00
C ILE A 515 -3.75 16.99 0.60
N PRO A 516 -5.02 16.56 0.48
CA PRO A 516 -5.72 16.51 -0.80
C PRO A 516 -5.70 17.86 -1.55
N PRO A 517 -5.61 17.87 -2.89
CA PRO A 517 -5.51 19.11 -3.66
C PRO A 517 -6.78 19.95 -3.56
N THR A 518 -6.68 21.27 -3.79
CA THR A 518 -7.88 22.11 -3.97
C THR A 518 -8.66 21.70 -5.22
N LEU A 519 -9.95 22.04 -5.23
CA LEU A 519 -10.85 21.82 -6.36
C LEU A 519 -11.04 23.09 -7.21
N ASP A 520 -10.22 24.12 -7.00
CA ASP A 520 -10.24 25.34 -7.81
C ASP A 520 -9.79 25.04 -9.24
N GLY A 521 -10.57 25.48 -10.23
CA GLY A 521 -10.24 25.30 -11.64
C GLY A 521 -10.15 23.84 -12.09
N VAL A 522 -10.74 22.90 -11.34
CA VAL A 522 -10.57 21.46 -11.58
C VAL A 522 -11.26 21.01 -12.88
N GLY A 523 -12.35 21.65 -13.29
CA GLY A 523 -13.02 21.39 -14.56
C GLY A 523 -12.17 21.78 -15.78
N ALA A 524 -11.42 22.88 -15.70
CA ALA A 524 -10.46 23.27 -16.72
C ALA A 524 -9.24 22.34 -16.74
N LYS A 525 -8.91 21.73 -15.59
CA LYS A 525 -7.70 20.94 -15.40
C LYS A 525 -7.81 19.51 -15.92
N LEU A 526 -8.88 18.81 -15.56
CA LEU A 526 -9.02 17.39 -15.84
C LEU A 526 -9.83 17.17 -17.11
N THR A 527 -9.45 16.15 -17.89
CA THR A 527 -10.30 15.70 -18.99
C THR A 527 -11.65 15.23 -18.46
N GLU A 528 -12.71 15.37 -19.27
CA GLU A 528 -14.06 14.95 -18.90
C GLU A 528 -14.10 13.48 -18.47
N ASN A 529 -13.42 12.61 -19.22
CA ASN A 529 -13.31 11.18 -18.94
C ASN A 529 -12.59 10.91 -17.61
N TRP A 530 -11.51 11.64 -17.32
CA TRP A 530 -10.75 11.46 -16.08
C TRP A 530 -11.52 11.95 -14.86
N MET A 531 -12.22 13.08 -14.98
CA MET A 531 -13.11 13.60 -13.94
C MET A 531 -14.24 12.61 -13.64
N ALA A 532 -14.90 12.07 -14.67
CA ALA A 532 -15.94 11.05 -14.52
C ALA A 532 -15.41 9.79 -13.80
N LYS A 533 -14.22 9.34 -14.18
CA LYS A 533 -13.54 8.19 -13.54
C LYS A 533 -13.29 8.45 -12.05
N ILE A 534 -12.66 9.57 -11.71
CA ILE A 534 -12.33 9.90 -10.31
C ILE A 534 -13.59 10.01 -9.45
N LEU A 535 -14.64 10.66 -9.94
CA LEU A 535 -15.89 10.80 -9.19
C LEU A 535 -16.59 9.45 -8.97
N ARG A 536 -16.46 8.51 -9.92
CA ARG A 536 -17.07 7.18 -9.85
C ARG A 536 -16.26 6.16 -9.06
N GLU A 537 -14.93 6.24 -9.10
CA GLU A 537 -14.03 5.19 -8.61
C GLU A 537 -13.13 5.65 -7.45
N GLY A 538 -13.15 6.95 -7.12
CA GLY A 538 -12.13 7.59 -6.29
C GLY A 538 -10.81 7.77 -7.03
N ALA A 539 -9.77 8.23 -6.33
CA ALA A 539 -8.43 8.46 -6.89
C ALA A 539 -7.34 7.76 -6.07
N LYS A 540 -6.37 7.15 -6.76
CA LYS A 540 -5.14 6.56 -6.17
C LYS A 540 -3.87 6.93 -6.95
N ASP A 541 -3.96 7.93 -7.82
CA ASP A 541 -2.84 8.35 -8.70
C ASP A 541 -1.71 9.09 -7.94
N ARG A 542 -1.90 9.33 -6.63
CA ARG A 542 -0.91 9.90 -5.72
C ARG A 542 -0.50 8.82 -4.71
N PRO A 543 0.41 7.91 -5.07
CA PRO A 543 0.76 6.75 -4.23
C PRO A 543 1.40 7.13 -2.88
N TYR A 544 1.80 8.39 -2.75
CA TYR A 544 2.42 8.95 -1.56
C TYR A 544 1.44 9.55 -0.55
N MET A 545 0.18 9.78 -0.91
CA MET A 545 -0.87 10.19 0.03
C MET A 545 -1.49 8.94 0.67
N LYS A 546 -1.53 8.90 2.01
CA LYS A 546 -2.19 7.79 2.74
C LYS A 546 -3.71 7.93 2.73
N THR A 547 -4.21 9.16 2.85
CA THR A 547 -5.64 9.46 2.75
C THR A 547 -6.16 9.13 1.36
N VAL A 548 -7.25 8.35 1.28
CA VAL A 548 -7.83 7.93 0.00
C VAL A 548 -9.02 8.83 -0.35
N MET A 549 -9.13 9.26 -1.61
CA MET A 549 -10.33 9.93 -2.09
C MET A 549 -11.51 8.92 -2.13
N PRO A 550 -12.59 9.13 -1.35
CA PRO A 550 -13.65 8.15 -1.24
C PRO A 550 -14.47 8.01 -2.53
N ASN A 551 -15.05 6.83 -2.73
CA ASN A 551 -16.06 6.60 -3.76
C ASN A 551 -17.47 6.80 -3.20
N PHE A 552 -18.15 7.85 -3.65
CA PHE A 552 -19.52 8.19 -3.24
C PHE A 552 -20.60 7.55 -4.12
N GLY A 553 -20.23 6.80 -5.17
CA GLY A 553 -21.14 6.23 -6.17
C GLY A 553 -21.41 7.21 -7.33
N GLY A 554 -21.22 6.76 -8.56
CA GLY A 554 -21.31 7.61 -9.76
C GLY A 554 -22.67 8.31 -9.93
N GLN A 555 -23.76 7.66 -9.52
CA GLN A 555 -25.11 8.24 -9.55
C GLN A 555 -25.29 9.43 -8.61
N ASN A 556 -24.46 9.54 -7.56
CA ASN A 556 -24.59 10.55 -6.52
C ASN A 556 -23.76 11.81 -6.83
N VAL A 557 -22.61 11.65 -7.48
CA VAL A 557 -21.64 12.73 -7.71
C VAL A 557 -21.34 13.01 -9.18
N GLY A 558 -21.86 12.20 -10.12
CA GLY A 558 -21.53 12.31 -11.55
C GLY A 558 -21.84 13.68 -12.17
N GLN A 559 -22.90 14.36 -11.71
CA GLN A 559 -23.27 15.70 -12.18
C GLN A 559 -22.22 16.79 -11.87
N LEU A 560 -21.33 16.56 -10.90
CA LEU A 560 -20.25 17.50 -10.59
C LEU A 560 -19.30 17.68 -11.77
N LYS A 561 -19.14 16.66 -12.63
CA LYS A 561 -18.30 16.74 -13.82
C LYS A 561 -18.74 17.88 -14.75
N ASP A 562 -20.02 17.89 -15.11
CA ASP A 562 -20.59 18.89 -16.02
C ASP A 562 -20.62 20.28 -15.35
N LEU A 563 -20.93 20.33 -14.05
CA LEU A 563 -20.90 21.57 -13.28
C LEU A 563 -19.49 22.19 -13.22
N PHE A 564 -18.47 21.39 -12.92
CA PHE A 564 -17.09 21.88 -12.91
C PHE A 564 -16.66 22.35 -14.30
N ALA A 565 -16.97 21.59 -15.36
CA ALA A 565 -16.65 22.00 -16.73
C ALA A 565 -17.34 23.32 -17.13
N SER A 566 -18.58 23.56 -16.64
CA SER A 566 -19.30 24.81 -16.94
C SER A 566 -18.74 26.05 -16.23
N LEU A 567 -18.05 25.86 -15.10
CA LEU A 567 -17.54 26.95 -14.26
C LEU A 567 -16.06 27.21 -14.48
N ASP A 568 -15.29 26.12 -14.60
CA ASP A 568 -13.84 26.17 -14.68
C ASP A 568 -13.44 26.12 -16.15
N THR A 569 -13.25 27.29 -16.76
CA THR A 569 -12.81 27.41 -18.16
C THR A 569 -11.39 27.96 -18.24
N LEU A 570 -10.67 27.57 -19.28
CA LEU A 570 -9.39 28.12 -19.67
C LEU A 570 -9.50 28.57 -21.13
N PRO A 571 -8.92 29.71 -21.53
CA PRO A 571 -8.83 30.05 -22.95
C PRO A 571 -8.11 28.96 -23.73
N GLU A 572 -8.66 28.59 -24.88
CA GLU A 572 -8.03 27.66 -25.81
C GLU A 572 -6.69 28.23 -26.28
N HIS A 573 -5.65 27.40 -26.29
CA HIS A 573 -4.36 27.80 -26.81
C HIS A 573 -4.39 27.70 -28.34
N PRO A 574 -3.90 28.72 -29.09
CA PRO A 574 -3.78 28.59 -30.54
C PRO A 574 -2.89 27.38 -30.91
N PRO A 575 -3.12 26.74 -32.07
CA PRO A 575 -2.30 25.62 -32.52
C PRO A 575 -0.80 25.97 -32.52
N ILE A 576 0.00 25.07 -31.94
CA ILE A 576 1.45 25.23 -31.85
C ILE A 576 2.10 24.40 -32.96
N GLU A 577 2.71 25.07 -33.93
CA GLU A 577 3.48 24.42 -34.98
C GLU A 577 4.95 24.27 -34.58
N ILE A 578 5.48 23.06 -34.72
CA ILE A 578 6.91 22.77 -34.55
C ILE A 578 7.43 22.31 -35.92
N PRO A 579 8.34 23.04 -36.57
CA PRO A 579 8.81 22.75 -37.93
C PRO A 579 9.81 21.58 -37.97
N GLU A 580 9.40 20.42 -37.46
CA GLU A 580 10.21 19.21 -37.31
C GLU A 580 9.35 17.95 -37.53
N THR A 581 9.98 16.81 -37.79
CA THR A 581 9.24 15.53 -37.86
C THR A 581 8.73 15.10 -36.48
N GLU A 582 7.60 14.39 -36.41
CA GLU A 582 7.04 13.89 -35.14
C GLU A 582 8.07 13.08 -34.33
N GLY A 583 8.86 12.23 -34.99
CA GLY A 583 9.93 11.48 -34.33
C GLY A 583 11.00 12.37 -33.67
N ARG A 584 11.38 13.48 -34.33
CA ARG A 584 12.31 14.47 -33.77
C ARG A 584 11.66 15.29 -32.64
N ILE A 585 10.38 15.63 -32.76
CA ILE A 585 9.61 16.30 -31.70
C ILE A 585 9.58 15.42 -30.45
N LYS A 586 9.22 14.13 -30.60
CA LYS A 586 9.19 13.16 -29.49
C LYS A 586 10.56 12.94 -28.87
N ALA A 587 11.62 12.83 -29.68
CA ALA A 587 12.99 12.72 -29.18
C ALA A 587 13.42 13.97 -28.37
N THR A 588 13.00 15.15 -28.83
CA THR A 588 13.25 16.43 -28.15
C THR A 588 12.49 16.51 -26.82
N GLY A 589 11.20 16.16 -26.82
CA GLY A 589 10.37 16.04 -25.60
C GLY A 589 10.97 15.07 -24.59
N ARG A 590 11.37 13.87 -25.04
CA ARG A 590 12.06 12.85 -24.22
C ARG A 590 13.34 13.40 -23.57
N HIS A 591 14.15 14.13 -24.34
CA HIS A 591 15.38 14.75 -23.83
C HIS A 591 15.08 15.81 -22.76
N MET A 592 14.05 16.63 -22.98
CA MET A 592 13.62 17.68 -22.04
C MET A 592 13.11 17.11 -20.72
N VAL A 593 12.34 16.03 -20.77
CA VAL A 593 11.79 15.32 -19.60
C VAL A 593 12.88 14.64 -18.74
N GLY A 594 14.00 14.23 -19.36
CA GLY A 594 15.10 13.52 -18.71
C GLY A 594 15.89 14.34 -17.67
N ASP A 595 16.89 13.72 -17.05
CA ASP A 595 17.67 14.27 -15.93
C ASP A 595 18.60 15.45 -16.27
N LYS A 596 18.90 15.66 -17.56
CA LYS A 596 19.90 16.63 -18.04
C LYS A 596 19.33 18.00 -18.40
N VAL A 597 18.06 18.10 -18.74
CA VAL A 597 17.47 19.36 -19.24
C VAL A 597 16.59 19.99 -18.18
N PHE A 598 15.31 19.61 -18.07
CA PHE A 598 14.43 20.13 -17.03
C PHE A 598 14.34 19.21 -15.80
N GLY A 599 14.80 17.96 -15.92
CA GLY A 599 14.92 17.07 -14.77
C GLY A 599 13.57 16.59 -14.23
N CYS A 600 12.51 16.54 -15.04
CA CYS A 600 11.16 16.16 -14.60
C CYS A 600 11.16 14.79 -13.88
N ILE A 601 11.94 13.84 -14.39
CA ILE A 601 12.07 12.48 -13.83
C ILE A 601 12.82 12.41 -12.49
N LYS A 602 13.40 13.51 -12.02
CA LYS A 602 13.98 13.58 -10.67
C LYS A 602 12.89 13.64 -9.61
N CYS A 603 11.70 14.13 -9.96
CA CYS A 603 10.57 14.32 -9.05
C CYS A 603 9.29 13.56 -9.46
N HIS A 604 9.23 12.98 -10.65
CA HIS A 604 8.08 12.22 -11.13
C HIS A 604 8.49 10.81 -11.50
N THR A 605 7.69 9.81 -11.10
CA THR A 605 7.87 8.44 -11.58
C THR A 605 7.57 8.36 -13.08
N PHE A 606 8.08 7.32 -13.74
CA PHE A 606 7.84 7.11 -15.17
C PHE A 606 7.57 5.63 -15.45
N ALA A 607 6.34 5.29 -15.86
CA ALA A 607 5.92 3.93 -16.14
C ALA A 607 6.21 2.96 -14.97
N GLY A 608 5.95 3.41 -13.74
CA GLY A 608 6.21 2.64 -12.51
C GLY A 608 7.66 2.68 -12.00
N GLU A 609 8.60 3.20 -12.78
CA GLU A 609 9.98 3.38 -12.34
C GLU A 609 10.10 4.54 -11.35
N LYS A 610 10.86 4.31 -10.28
CA LYS A 610 11.07 5.33 -9.23
C LYS A 610 11.85 6.52 -9.76
N ALA A 611 11.46 7.70 -9.30
CA ALA A 611 12.22 8.93 -9.50
C ALA A 611 13.49 8.90 -8.63
N SER A 612 14.53 9.65 -9.02
CA SER A 612 15.76 9.76 -8.22
C SER A 612 15.59 10.57 -6.93
N GLY A 613 14.52 11.35 -6.82
CA GLY A 613 14.19 12.21 -5.67
C GLY A 613 12.79 11.89 -5.13
N VAL A 614 11.90 12.88 -5.10
CA VAL A 614 10.51 12.66 -4.67
C VAL A 614 9.74 11.85 -5.71
N GLN A 615 8.85 10.98 -5.27
CA GLN A 615 8.02 10.10 -6.10
C GLN A 615 6.69 10.80 -6.42
N GLY A 616 6.73 11.84 -7.24
CA GLY A 616 5.54 12.54 -7.74
C GLY A 616 4.71 11.69 -8.70
N ILE A 617 3.57 12.23 -9.15
CA ILE A 617 2.61 11.52 -10.04
C ILE A 617 3.30 11.01 -11.31
N ASP A 618 2.99 9.79 -11.72
CA ASP A 618 3.58 9.18 -12.92
C ASP A 618 3.32 10.00 -14.19
N MET A 619 4.39 10.31 -14.93
CA MET A 619 4.32 11.17 -16.11
C MET A 619 3.51 10.55 -17.25
N THR A 620 3.42 9.22 -17.33
CA THR A 620 2.62 8.51 -18.35
C THR A 620 1.11 8.69 -18.17
N LEU A 621 0.67 9.29 -17.07
CA LEU A 621 -0.73 9.63 -16.81
C LEU A 621 -1.11 11.03 -17.31
N MET A 622 -0.15 11.91 -17.62
CA MET A 622 -0.43 13.35 -17.77
C MET A 622 -1.42 13.65 -18.89
N THR A 623 -1.22 13.06 -20.08
CA THR A 623 -2.06 13.29 -21.27
C THR A 623 -3.42 12.58 -21.21
N ARG A 624 -3.56 11.55 -20.37
CA ARG A 624 -4.86 10.91 -20.08
C ARG A 624 -5.71 11.77 -19.13
N ARG A 625 -5.03 12.39 -18.18
CA ARG A 625 -5.62 13.06 -17.03
C ARG A 625 -5.95 14.52 -17.28
N LEU A 626 -5.03 15.25 -17.93
CA LEU A 626 -5.07 16.71 -18.01
C LEU A 626 -5.65 17.17 -19.34
N ASN A 627 -6.34 18.30 -19.34
CA ASN A 627 -6.59 19.03 -20.58
C ASN A 627 -5.28 19.63 -21.09
N HIS A 628 -5.11 19.64 -22.42
CA HIS A 628 -3.89 20.08 -23.09
C HIS A 628 -3.54 21.54 -22.77
N ASP A 629 -4.49 22.47 -22.95
CA ASP A 629 -4.25 23.89 -22.65
C ASP A 629 -3.91 24.14 -21.19
N TRP A 630 -4.53 23.38 -20.27
CA TRP A 630 -4.20 23.47 -18.86
C TRP A 630 -2.79 22.97 -18.58
N PHE A 631 -2.34 21.88 -19.23
CA PHE A 631 -0.97 21.39 -19.11
C PHE A 631 0.03 22.44 -19.60
N LEU A 632 -0.20 23.03 -20.78
CA LEU A 632 0.64 24.11 -21.33
C LEU A 632 0.76 25.26 -20.32
N ALA A 633 -0.37 25.77 -19.84
CA ALA A 633 -0.40 26.88 -18.91
C ALA A 633 0.26 26.54 -17.56
N TYR A 634 0.01 25.35 -17.02
CA TYR A 634 0.55 24.91 -15.73
C TYR A 634 2.06 24.69 -15.77
N VAL A 635 2.57 24.01 -16.80
CA VAL A 635 4.01 23.72 -16.92
C VAL A 635 4.82 25.01 -17.13
N LYS A 636 4.24 25.99 -17.82
CA LYS A 636 4.84 27.32 -18.04
C LYS A 636 4.98 28.12 -16.73
N ASP A 637 3.99 28.07 -15.85
CA ASP A 637 4.00 28.80 -14.57
C ASP A 637 3.27 28.04 -13.43
N PRO A 638 3.92 27.02 -12.83
CA PRO A 638 3.29 26.20 -11.79
C PRO A 638 2.86 26.99 -10.52
N PRO A 639 3.66 27.95 -9.99
CA PRO A 639 3.29 28.74 -8.82
C PRO A 639 1.99 29.53 -8.97
N ARG A 640 1.61 29.92 -10.19
CA ARG A 640 0.31 30.58 -10.47
C ARG A 640 -0.88 29.72 -10.10
N PHE A 641 -0.77 28.41 -10.26
CA PHE A 641 -1.86 27.45 -10.01
C PHE A 641 -1.75 26.79 -8.64
N ARG A 642 -0.55 26.64 -8.10
CA ARG A 642 -0.30 25.99 -6.82
C ARG A 642 0.73 26.79 -6.02
N LYS A 643 0.24 27.59 -5.08
CA LYS A 643 1.09 28.35 -4.15
C LYS A 643 1.98 27.39 -3.35
N GLY A 644 3.26 27.72 -3.27
CA GLY A 644 4.25 26.93 -2.53
C GLY A 644 4.62 25.59 -3.19
N THR A 645 4.33 25.42 -4.49
CA THR A 645 4.67 24.16 -5.16
C THR A 645 6.17 23.94 -5.33
N ARG A 646 6.60 22.69 -5.18
CA ARG A 646 7.99 22.26 -5.43
C ARG A 646 8.34 22.12 -6.91
N MET A 647 7.37 22.17 -7.81
CA MET A 647 7.64 22.08 -9.25
C MET A 647 8.43 23.32 -9.71
N PRO A 648 9.64 23.16 -10.28
CA PRO A 648 10.45 24.29 -10.69
C PRO A 648 9.85 25.01 -11.90
N THR A 649 10.04 26.33 -11.96
CA THR A 649 9.65 27.14 -13.12
C THR A 649 10.80 27.18 -14.13
N ALA A 650 10.77 26.29 -15.13
CA ALA A 650 11.76 26.27 -16.21
C ALA A 650 11.55 27.38 -17.28
N TRP A 651 10.43 28.10 -17.21
CA TRP A 651 10.10 29.22 -18.10
C TRP A 651 9.76 30.51 -17.34
N PRO A 652 10.68 31.07 -16.53
CA PRO A 652 10.40 32.29 -15.77
C PRO A 652 10.00 33.45 -16.71
N ASN A 653 8.87 34.11 -16.41
CA ASN A 653 8.26 35.13 -17.26
C ASN A 653 7.97 34.65 -18.69
N GLY A 654 7.66 33.36 -18.87
CA GLY A 654 7.36 32.75 -20.16
C GLY A 654 8.59 32.53 -21.05
N LYS A 655 9.81 32.68 -20.53
CA LYS A 655 11.06 32.52 -21.30
C LYS A 655 11.84 31.29 -20.86
N SER A 656 12.19 30.42 -21.79
CA SER A 656 12.93 29.19 -21.49
C SER A 656 14.33 29.46 -20.91
N VAL A 657 14.70 28.71 -19.88
CA VAL A 657 16.09 28.62 -19.40
C VAL A 657 16.99 27.83 -20.35
N MET A 658 16.42 27.05 -21.28
CA MET A 658 17.12 26.22 -22.26
C MET A 658 16.92 26.76 -23.68
N ARG A 659 17.59 27.87 -24.01
CA ARG A 659 17.40 28.60 -25.28
C ARG A 659 17.91 27.85 -26.53
N SER A 660 18.77 26.86 -26.36
CA SER A 660 19.33 26.07 -27.46
C SER A 660 18.39 25.01 -28.03
N ILE A 661 17.28 24.71 -27.35
CA ILE A 661 16.30 23.72 -27.78
C ILE A 661 15.09 24.46 -28.34
N LEU A 662 14.68 24.17 -29.58
CA LEU A 662 13.55 24.83 -30.25
C LEU A 662 13.62 26.37 -30.15
N SER A 663 14.82 26.93 -30.32
CA SER A 663 15.10 28.38 -30.21
C SER A 663 14.69 29.03 -28.88
N GLY A 664 14.44 28.24 -27.84
CA GLY A 664 13.96 28.72 -26.54
C GLY A 664 12.48 29.10 -26.50
N ASP A 665 11.71 28.74 -27.55
CA ASP A 665 10.28 28.97 -27.59
C ASP A 665 9.58 28.10 -26.53
N ALA A 666 8.89 28.75 -25.59
CA ALA A 666 8.28 28.05 -24.46
C ALA A 666 7.14 27.14 -24.91
N ASP A 667 6.32 27.59 -25.84
CA ASP A 667 5.10 26.89 -26.23
C ASP A 667 5.48 25.66 -27.07
N GLN A 668 6.42 25.78 -28.01
CA GLN A 668 6.97 24.64 -28.75
C GLN A 668 7.67 23.62 -27.84
N GLN A 669 8.40 24.08 -26.82
CA GLN A 669 9.08 23.17 -25.89
C GLN A 669 8.08 22.36 -25.06
N ILE A 670 7.07 23.00 -24.49
CA ILE A 670 6.06 22.31 -23.68
C ILE A 670 5.19 21.42 -24.57
N GLU A 671 4.89 21.85 -25.79
CA GLU A 671 4.18 21.05 -26.79
C GLU A 671 4.95 19.78 -27.17
N ALA A 672 6.26 19.87 -27.38
CA ALA A 672 7.09 18.70 -27.64
C ALA A 672 7.10 17.72 -26.45
N ILE A 673 7.04 18.21 -25.20
CA ILE A 673 6.85 17.37 -24.01
C ILE A 673 5.49 16.67 -24.06
N TRP A 674 4.42 17.41 -24.37
CA TRP A 674 3.07 16.87 -24.46
C TRP A 674 2.97 15.75 -25.51
N ILE A 675 3.44 16.01 -26.74
CA ILE A 675 3.44 15.03 -27.85
C ILE A 675 4.21 13.77 -27.47
N TYR A 676 5.35 13.91 -26.79
CA TYR A 676 6.11 12.77 -26.27
C TYR A 676 5.34 11.98 -25.21
N LEU A 677 4.73 12.65 -24.22
CA LEU A 677 3.95 12.00 -23.17
C LEU A 677 2.61 11.42 -23.67
N ASN A 678 2.15 11.82 -24.86
CA ASN A 678 0.94 11.29 -25.48
C ASN A 678 1.09 9.82 -25.88
N ASP A 679 2.31 9.31 -26.01
CA ASP A 679 2.59 7.87 -26.17
C ASP A 679 2.35 7.07 -24.87
N GLN A 680 2.16 7.74 -23.73
CA GLN A 680 1.80 7.15 -22.43
C GLN A 680 2.75 6.01 -22.02
N GLU A 681 2.24 4.82 -21.69
CA GLU A 681 3.04 3.64 -21.31
C GLU A 681 3.92 3.12 -22.46
N LYS A 682 3.66 3.54 -23.70
CA LYS A 682 4.50 3.21 -24.87
C LYS A 682 5.61 4.23 -25.11
N ALA A 683 5.63 5.35 -24.38
CA ALA A 683 6.66 6.38 -24.52
C ALA A 683 8.04 5.80 -24.15
N ALA A 684 9.04 6.02 -25.02
CA ALA A 684 10.40 5.56 -24.76
C ALA A 684 10.96 6.21 -23.48
N LYS A 685 11.52 5.42 -22.55
CA LYS A 685 12.00 5.90 -21.24
C LYS A 685 12.92 7.14 -21.38
N PRO A 686 12.66 8.25 -20.64
CA PRO A 686 13.53 9.42 -20.61
C PRO A 686 14.94 9.05 -20.14
N TYR A 687 15.94 9.83 -20.58
CA TYR A 687 17.30 9.69 -20.06
C TYR A 687 17.31 9.98 -18.55
N GLY A 688 17.98 9.13 -17.77
CA GLY A 688 18.03 9.29 -16.31
C GLY A 688 16.97 8.50 -15.52
N VAL A 689 16.01 7.83 -16.17
CA VAL A 689 15.02 6.97 -15.50
C VAL A 689 15.63 5.59 -15.22
N GLY A 690 15.46 5.08 -14.00
CA GLY A 690 16.06 3.82 -13.54
C GLY A 690 17.55 3.96 -13.19
N GLU A 691 18.18 2.88 -12.75
CA GLU A 691 19.63 2.83 -12.56
C GLU A 691 20.32 2.99 -13.93
N GLN A 692 20.78 4.20 -14.23
CA GLN A 692 21.56 4.44 -15.44
C GLN A 692 22.98 3.91 -15.21
N PRO A 693 23.45 2.97 -16.04
CA PRO A 693 24.81 2.48 -15.91
C PRO A 693 25.78 3.64 -16.13
N ILE A 694 26.71 3.82 -15.20
CA ILE A 694 27.89 4.66 -15.38
C ILE A 694 28.94 3.77 -16.06
N GLU A 695 28.77 3.56 -17.36
CA GLU A 695 29.71 2.76 -18.13
C GLU A 695 31.11 3.40 -18.12
N LEU A 696 32.09 2.65 -17.63
CA LEU A 696 33.50 3.01 -17.74
C LEU A 696 34.02 2.62 -19.11
N VAL A 697 34.17 3.59 -20.01
CA VAL A 697 34.64 3.31 -21.37
C VAL A 697 36.14 3.58 -21.51
N ALA A 698 36.90 2.55 -21.91
CA ALA A 698 38.29 2.69 -22.34
C ALA A 698 38.34 3.17 -23.81
N TRP A 699 38.76 4.42 -24.01
CA TRP A 699 38.83 5.04 -25.35
C TRP A 699 40.23 5.02 -25.96
N ARG A 700 41.24 5.43 -25.20
CA ARG A 700 42.63 5.63 -25.70
C ARG A 700 43.69 4.89 -24.90
N LYS A 701 43.39 4.58 -23.65
CA LYS A 701 44.27 3.90 -22.69
C LYS A 701 43.41 2.95 -21.86
N ALA A 702 44.04 1.97 -21.24
CA ALA A 702 43.33 1.09 -20.34
C ALA A 702 42.75 1.88 -19.15
N VAL A 703 41.55 1.48 -18.71
CA VAL A 703 40.79 2.07 -17.61
C VAL A 703 40.71 1.06 -16.48
N ILE A 704 40.90 1.51 -15.24
CA ILE A 704 41.01 0.63 -14.08
C ILE A 704 39.78 0.80 -13.19
N TYR A 705 39.18 -0.32 -12.80
CA TYR A 705 38.07 -0.38 -11.87
C TYR A 705 38.41 -1.28 -10.68
N ARG A 706 38.58 -0.69 -9.49
CA ARG A 706 38.91 -1.42 -8.26
C ARG A 706 37.69 -1.46 -7.34
N ASN A 707 36.98 -2.58 -7.35
CA ASN A 707 35.80 -2.77 -6.51
C ASN A 707 35.42 -4.25 -6.39
N PHE A 708 34.25 -4.53 -5.81
CA PHE A 708 33.70 -5.89 -5.72
C PHE A 708 33.19 -6.32 -7.10
N ILE A 709 33.91 -7.25 -7.74
CA ILE A 709 33.53 -7.76 -9.08
C ILE A 709 33.03 -9.19 -8.93
N GLN A 710 31.83 -9.46 -9.45
CA GLN A 710 31.25 -10.80 -9.41
C GLN A 710 32.14 -11.77 -10.20
N GLY A 711 32.55 -12.88 -9.60
CA GLY A 711 33.47 -13.86 -10.19
C GLY A 711 34.97 -13.59 -9.98
N ALA A 712 35.36 -12.40 -9.51
CA ALA A 712 36.74 -12.04 -9.19
C ALA A 712 36.96 -11.60 -7.72
N GLY A 713 35.90 -11.44 -6.94
CA GLY A 713 35.97 -11.22 -5.50
C GLY A 713 36.03 -9.76 -5.06
N SER A 714 36.23 -9.56 -3.74
CA SER A 714 36.16 -8.24 -3.09
C SER A 714 37.44 -7.40 -3.22
N ARG A 715 38.55 -8.00 -3.68
CA ARG A 715 39.81 -7.30 -3.99
C ARG A 715 40.12 -7.35 -5.49
N ALA A 716 39.07 -7.38 -6.31
CA ALA A 716 39.21 -7.45 -7.75
C ALA A 716 39.72 -6.14 -8.35
N ILE A 717 40.52 -6.26 -9.40
CA ILE A 717 41.05 -5.17 -10.21
C ILE A 717 40.60 -5.44 -11.65
N GLY A 718 39.52 -4.78 -12.06
CA GLY A 718 39.04 -4.77 -13.43
C GLY A 718 39.89 -3.85 -14.29
N ILE A 719 40.19 -4.28 -15.52
CA ILE A 719 40.92 -3.48 -16.52
C ILE A 719 40.16 -3.55 -17.84
N GLY A 720 39.72 -2.39 -18.32
CA GLY A 720 39.08 -2.24 -19.62
C GLY A 720 40.06 -1.72 -20.63
N TYR A 721 40.16 -2.37 -21.80
CA TYR A 721 41.10 -1.97 -22.85
C TYR A 721 40.36 -1.32 -24.03
N PRO A 722 40.99 -0.37 -24.74
CA PRO A 722 40.42 0.23 -25.97
C PRO A 722 40.01 -0.80 -27.03
N GLU A 723 40.75 -1.91 -27.12
CA GLU A 723 40.53 -3.04 -28.03
C GLU A 723 39.25 -3.83 -27.73
N LYS A 724 38.63 -3.61 -26.57
CA LYS A 724 37.43 -4.30 -26.06
C LYS A 724 37.66 -5.74 -25.62
N ALA A 725 38.88 -6.12 -25.24
CA ALA A 725 39.18 -7.35 -24.50
C ALA A 725 39.51 -6.98 -23.05
N ASN A 726 38.56 -7.18 -22.15
CA ASN A 726 38.61 -6.72 -20.76
C ASN A 726 39.00 -7.86 -19.81
N ILE A 727 39.53 -7.52 -18.62
CA ILE A 727 39.91 -8.50 -17.60
C ILE A 727 39.46 -8.12 -16.20
N ALA A 728 39.40 -9.11 -15.30
CA ALA A 728 39.39 -8.90 -13.86
C ALA A 728 40.47 -9.78 -13.19
N PHE A 729 41.40 -9.13 -12.51
CA PHE A 729 42.44 -9.78 -11.71
C PHE A 729 42.00 -9.86 -10.25
N ASP A 730 42.09 -11.04 -9.65
CA ASP A 730 41.78 -11.26 -8.24
C ASP A 730 43.05 -11.06 -7.41
N ALA A 731 43.12 -9.96 -6.66
CA ALA A 731 44.29 -9.65 -5.84
C ALA A 731 44.34 -10.41 -4.50
N ASN A 732 43.33 -11.23 -4.17
CA ASN A 732 43.42 -12.16 -3.03
C ASN A 732 44.22 -13.40 -3.41
N ASP A 733 43.87 -14.03 -4.53
CA ASP A 733 44.48 -15.27 -5.02
C ASP A 733 45.64 -15.05 -6.01
N LEU A 734 45.84 -13.81 -6.46
CA LEU A 734 46.88 -13.37 -7.40
C LEU A 734 46.77 -14.02 -8.78
N ARG A 735 45.53 -14.20 -9.23
CA ARG A 735 45.19 -14.85 -10.50
C ARG A 735 44.38 -13.94 -11.41
N LEU A 736 44.46 -14.18 -12.71
CA LEU A 736 43.51 -13.64 -13.68
C LEU A 736 42.20 -14.44 -13.55
N ALA A 737 41.14 -13.81 -13.06
CA ALA A 737 39.90 -14.50 -12.73
C ALA A 737 38.89 -14.52 -13.88
N LEU A 738 38.77 -13.40 -14.61
CA LEU A 738 37.82 -13.24 -15.70
C LEU A 738 38.47 -12.54 -16.90
N ILE A 739 38.02 -12.91 -18.08
CA ILE A 739 38.23 -12.19 -19.34
C ILE A 739 36.89 -12.06 -20.07
N TRP A 740 36.61 -10.93 -20.73
CA TRP A 740 35.35 -10.73 -21.49
C TRP A 740 35.52 -9.70 -22.60
N GLN A 741 34.55 -9.63 -23.51
CA GLN A 741 34.59 -8.74 -24.67
C GLN A 741 33.54 -7.61 -24.59
N GLY A 742 33.77 -6.53 -25.33
CA GLY A 742 32.79 -5.45 -25.46
C GLY A 742 32.83 -4.45 -24.31
N ALA A 743 31.67 -4.11 -23.76
CA ALA A 743 31.53 -3.11 -22.69
C ALA A 743 32.32 -3.51 -21.44
N PHE A 744 32.97 -2.55 -20.78
CA PHE A 744 33.89 -2.85 -19.67
C PHE A 744 33.12 -3.07 -18.35
N MET A 745 32.78 -2.01 -17.64
CA MET A 745 32.12 -2.09 -16.32
C MET A 745 31.10 -0.97 -16.13
N ASP A 746 30.01 -1.28 -15.44
CA ASP A 746 29.11 -0.26 -14.90
C ASP A 746 29.54 0.13 -13.47
N ALA A 747 29.95 1.39 -13.30
CA ALA A 747 30.35 1.91 -12.00
C ALA A 747 29.18 2.39 -11.12
N SER A 748 27.96 2.46 -11.64
CA SER A 748 26.78 3.07 -10.99
C SER A 748 26.56 2.52 -9.58
N ARG A 749 26.58 1.19 -9.43
CA ARG A 749 26.40 0.48 -8.16
C ARG A 749 27.32 0.95 -7.06
N HIS A 750 28.59 1.20 -7.39
CA HIS A 750 29.61 1.51 -6.39
C HIS A 750 29.90 3.01 -6.25
N TRP A 751 29.47 3.82 -7.22
CA TRP A 751 29.69 5.26 -7.23
C TRP A 751 28.44 6.07 -6.87
N THR A 752 27.28 5.42 -6.75
CA THR A 752 26.05 6.01 -6.22
C THR A 752 25.71 5.42 -4.84
N GLY A 753 25.50 6.28 -3.84
CA GLY A 753 25.16 5.85 -2.47
C GLY A 753 26.31 5.16 -1.70
N ARG A 754 25.99 4.11 -0.93
CA ARG A 754 26.94 3.39 -0.05
C ARG A 754 27.70 2.22 -0.72
N GLY A 755 27.49 1.97 -2.00
CA GLY A 755 28.32 1.06 -2.80
C GLY A 755 28.41 -0.38 -2.29
N GLN A 756 27.27 -1.06 -2.09
CA GLN A 756 27.22 -2.45 -1.61
C GLN A 756 26.89 -3.45 -2.75
N GLY A 757 27.43 -4.67 -2.65
CA GLY A 757 27.18 -5.79 -3.58
C GLY A 757 28.30 -6.00 -4.60
N PHE A 758 28.19 -7.04 -5.44
CA PHE A 758 29.17 -7.33 -6.48
C PHE A 758 28.65 -6.85 -7.85
N GLN A 759 29.52 -6.21 -8.63
CA GLN A 759 29.19 -5.77 -9.99
C GLN A 759 29.66 -6.83 -11.02
N PRO A 760 28.78 -7.39 -11.87
CA PRO A 760 29.20 -8.25 -12.97
C PRO A 760 29.82 -7.45 -14.12
N PRO A 761 30.61 -8.11 -15.00
CA PRO A 761 31.01 -7.56 -16.29
C PRO A 761 29.82 -7.00 -17.07
N LEU A 762 30.00 -5.84 -17.72
CA LEU A 762 28.94 -5.22 -18.53
C LEU A 762 28.87 -5.80 -19.95
N GLY A 763 29.98 -6.34 -20.45
CA GLY A 763 30.11 -6.88 -21.80
C GLY A 763 29.81 -8.38 -21.90
N ASP A 764 30.02 -8.91 -23.10
CA ASP A 764 29.64 -10.27 -23.50
C ASP A 764 30.84 -11.23 -23.47
N ASN A 765 30.60 -12.51 -23.79
CA ASN A 765 31.64 -13.55 -23.87
C ASN A 765 32.53 -13.62 -22.62
N VAL A 766 31.90 -13.64 -21.44
CA VAL A 766 32.59 -13.72 -20.16
C VAL A 766 33.12 -15.13 -19.94
N VAL A 767 34.45 -15.26 -19.85
CA VAL A 767 35.15 -16.51 -19.58
C VAL A 767 35.76 -16.46 -18.20
N GLN A 768 35.45 -17.47 -17.39
CA GLN A 768 36.06 -17.69 -16.09
C GLN A 768 37.31 -18.55 -16.22
N LEU A 769 38.43 -18.04 -15.69
CA LEU A 769 39.72 -18.70 -15.71
C LEU A 769 39.96 -19.46 -14.39
N PRO A 770 40.95 -20.38 -14.35
CA PRO A 770 41.16 -21.29 -13.21
C PRO A 770 41.15 -20.58 -11.85
N GLY A 771 40.44 -21.16 -10.89
CA GLY A 771 40.47 -20.74 -9.48
C GLY A 771 41.69 -21.25 -8.73
N GLY A 772 41.97 -20.67 -7.56
CA GLY A 772 43.06 -21.11 -6.68
C GLY A 772 44.43 -20.55 -7.07
N ALA A 773 45.50 -21.21 -6.60
CA ALA A 773 46.87 -20.75 -6.81
C ALA A 773 47.25 -20.75 -8.31
N PRO A 774 47.80 -19.65 -8.86
CA PRO A 774 48.21 -19.58 -10.26
C PRO A 774 49.49 -20.38 -10.56
N PHE A 775 50.43 -20.41 -9.62
CA PHE A 775 51.68 -21.16 -9.69
C PHE A 775 51.76 -22.21 -8.56
N ALA A 776 52.55 -23.24 -8.78
CA ALA A 776 52.89 -24.20 -7.74
C ALA A 776 54.30 -24.75 -7.97
N VAL A 777 54.91 -25.22 -6.89
CA VAL A 777 56.08 -26.10 -6.98
C VAL A 777 55.55 -27.52 -6.95
N LEU A 778 55.74 -28.27 -8.02
CA LEU A 778 55.32 -29.67 -8.07
C LEU A 778 56.55 -30.58 -8.00
N GLU A 779 56.47 -31.62 -7.16
CA GLU A 779 57.50 -32.67 -7.12
C GLU A 779 57.40 -33.60 -8.33
N ASP A 780 56.16 -33.85 -8.78
CA ASP A 780 55.85 -34.71 -9.92
C ASP A 780 54.60 -34.18 -10.66
N PRO A 781 54.54 -34.26 -12.01
CA PRO A 781 53.39 -33.82 -12.80
C PRO A 781 52.06 -34.47 -12.42
N SER A 782 52.04 -35.66 -11.81
CA SER A 782 50.83 -36.38 -11.40
C SER A 782 50.19 -35.85 -10.11
N VAL A 783 50.88 -34.99 -9.37
CA VAL A 783 50.39 -34.46 -8.09
C VAL A 783 49.17 -33.55 -8.31
N LYS A 784 48.13 -33.75 -7.49
CA LYS A 784 46.92 -32.91 -7.49
C LYS A 784 47.30 -31.45 -7.30
N TRP A 785 46.65 -30.53 -8.02
CA TRP A 785 46.88 -29.10 -7.85
C TRP A 785 46.59 -28.66 -6.39
N PRO A 786 47.39 -27.77 -5.78
CA PRO A 786 47.17 -27.32 -4.41
C PRO A 786 45.79 -26.70 -4.19
N ASP A 787 45.14 -27.08 -3.08
CA ASP A 787 43.83 -26.53 -2.69
C ASP A 787 43.97 -25.14 -2.02
N ALA A 788 45.11 -24.83 -1.40
CA ALA A 788 45.40 -23.52 -0.81
C ALA A 788 45.80 -22.49 -1.89
N SER A 789 45.42 -21.22 -1.71
CA SER A 789 45.75 -20.12 -2.61
C SER A 789 46.09 -18.83 -1.86
N GLY A 790 46.54 -17.82 -2.61
CA GLY A 790 46.78 -16.48 -2.06
C GLY A 790 47.70 -16.50 -0.84
N LYS A 791 47.35 -15.72 0.18
CA LYS A 791 48.16 -15.59 1.40
C LYS A 791 48.36 -16.92 2.13
N GLU A 792 47.37 -17.82 2.11
CA GLU A 792 47.45 -19.13 2.77
C GLU A 792 48.48 -20.04 2.08
N ALA A 793 48.62 -19.93 0.75
CA ALA A 793 49.66 -20.60 -0.03
C ALA A 793 51.01 -19.85 -0.08
N GLY A 794 51.21 -18.85 0.78
CA GLY A 794 52.47 -18.11 0.88
C GLY A 794 52.67 -17.03 -0.19
N TYR A 795 51.62 -16.68 -0.96
CA TYR A 795 51.71 -15.60 -1.92
C TYR A 795 51.71 -14.23 -1.25
N GLN A 796 52.49 -13.31 -1.82
CA GLN A 796 52.52 -11.92 -1.41
C GLN A 796 52.29 -10.99 -2.59
N PHE A 797 51.21 -10.20 -2.56
CA PHE A 797 50.99 -9.17 -3.56
C PHE A 797 51.97 -8.01 -3.39
N LEU A 798 52.71 -7.68 -4.45
CA LEU A 798 53.65 -6.55 -4.48
C LEU A 798 53.03 -5.32 -5.20
N GLY A 799 51.75 -5.39 -5.57
CA GLY A 799 51.03 -4.36 -6.31
C GLY A 799 51.14 -4.53 -7.83
N TYR A 800 50.86 -3.46 -8.58
CA TYR A 800 51.01 -3.45 -10.03
C TYR A 800 51.59 -2.12 -10.51
N ARG A 801 52.25 -2.15 -11.66
CA ARG A 801 52.75 -0.97 -12.37
C ARG A 801 51.96 -0.78 -13.65
N LEU A 802 51.88 0.47 -14.12
CA LEU A 802 51.18 0.82 -15.35
C LEU A 802 52.18 1.36 -16.36
N ASP A 803 52.10 0.90 -17.61
CA ASP A 803 52.83 1.49 -18.72
C ASP A 803 52.18 2.80 -19.21
N ALA A 804 52.74 3.41 -20.26
CA ALA A 804 52.22 4.66 -20.82
C ALA A 804 50.79 4.57 -21.38
N ALA A 805 50.33 3.36 -21.72
CA ALA A 805 48.96 3.06 -22.18
C ALA A 805 48.06 2.57 -21.04
N ASN A 806 48.54 2.60 -19.80
CA ASN A 806 47.92 2.05 -18.59
C ASN A 806 47.77 0.52 -18.59
N ASN A 807 48.51 -0.21 -19.42
CA ASN A 807 48.50 -1.67 -19.33
C ASN A 807 49.16 -2.07 -18.00
N PRO A 808 48.56 -3.01 -17.24
CA PRO A 808 49.08 -3.42 -15.96
C PRO A 808 50.16 -4.50 -16.08
N THR A 809 51.20 -4.35 -15.26
CA THR A 809 52.10 -5.43 -14.85
C THR A 809 51.83 -5.74 -13.38
N PHE A 810 51.10 -6.81 -13.11
CA PHE A 810 50.85 -7.31 -11.76
C PHE A 810 52.11 -7.98 -11.21
N ARG A 811 52.46 -7.68 -9.96
CA ARG A 811 53.68 -8.20 -9.34
C ARG A 811 53.33 -8.90 -8.04
N TYR A 812 53.83 -10.11 -7.89
CA TYR A 812 53.64 -10.91 -6.69
C TYR A 812 54.82 -11.83 -6.44
N ARG A 813 54.97 -12.25 -5.18
CA ARG A 813 56.01 -13.19 -4.76
C ARG A 813 55.38 -14.53 -4.39
N PHE A 814 56.03 -15.61 -4.79
CA PHE A 814 55.71 -16.99 -4.47
C PHE A 814 57.02 -17.79 -4.42
N ASP A 815 57.25 -18.55 -3.34
CA ASP A 815 58.44 -19.44 -3.19
C ASP A 815 59.78 -18.78 -3.58
N GLU A 816 60.06 -17.61 -3.00
CA GLU A 816 61.22 -16.73 -3.30
C GLU A 816 61.30 -16.19 -4.73
N GLN A 817 60.43 -16.62 -5.64
CA GLN A 817 60.28 -16.08 -6.99
C GLN A 817 59.45 -14.79 -6.96
N THR A 818 59.91 -13.79 -7.69
CA THR A 818 59.15 -12.60 -8.03
C THR A 818 58.57 -12.77 -9.42
N ILE A 819 57.25 -12.75 -9.51
CA ILE A 819 56.50 -12.92 -10.75
C ILE A 819 55.99 -11.55 -11.17
N SER A 820 56.28 -11.18 -12.42
CA SER A 820 55.71 -10.03 -13.10
C SER A 820 54.82 -10.53 -14.24
N ASP A 821 53.53 -10.24 -14.17
CA ASP A 821 52.47 -10.68 -15.09
C ASP A 821 51.93 -9.44 -15.82
N THR A 822 52.47 -9.20 -17.01
CA THR A 822 52.09 -8.07 -17.86
C THR A 822 50.97 -8.49 -18.78
N ILE A 823 49.87 -7.75 -18.77
CA ILE A 823 48.69 -8.09 -19.57
C ILE A 823 48.37 -6.95 -20.55
N LYS A 824 48.14 -7.31 -21.81
CA LYS A 824 47.79 -6.38 -22.89
C LYS A 824 46.69 -6.97 -23.76
N ALA A 825 45.86 -6.11 -24.33
CA ALA A 825 44.91 -6.50 -25.36
C ALA A 825 45.48 -6.23 -26.76
N GLU A 826 45.17 -7.12 -27.71
CA GLU A 826 45.50 -6.94 -29.12
C GLU A 826 44.23 -7.12 -29.96
N LYS A 827 44.05 -6.29 -30.98
CA LYS A 827 42.98 -6.47 -31.97
C LYS A 827 43.58 -6.64 -33.36
N VAL A 828 43.93 -7.88 -33.68
CA VAL A 828 44.50 -8.24 -35.00
C VAL A 828 43.39 -8.65 -35.99
N ASN A 829 42.27 -9.20 -35.50
CA ASN A 829 41.12 -9.68 -36.28
C ASN A 829 39.80 -9.05 -35.79
N GLU A 830 38.64 -9.56 -36.27
CA GLU A 830 37.30 -9.09 -35.90
C GLU A 830 37.08 -9.04 -34.37
N PHE A 831 37.58 -10.06 -33.66
CA PHE A 831 37.53 -10.17 -32.21
C PHE A 831 38.89 -9.87 -31.56
N PRO A 832 38.90 -9.16 -30.42
CA PRO A 832 40.13 -8.86 -29.70
C PRO A 832 40.64 -10.09 -28.94
N SER A 833 41.95 -10.15 -28.73
CA SER A 833 42.67 -11.19 -28.00
C SER A 833 43.43 -10.59 -26.81
N LEU A 834 43.82 -11.43 -25.86
CA LEU A 834 44.59 -11.02 -24.69
C LEU A 834 45.97 -11.69 -24.72
N VAL A 835 47.02 -10.91 -24.52
CA VAL A 835 48.40 -11.41 -24.39
C VAL A 835 48.86 -11.17 -22.95
N ARG A 836 49.34 -12.23 -22.31
CA ARG A 836 49.98 -12.19 -20.99
C ARG A 836 51.44 -12.56 -21.15
N GLU A 837 52.32 -11.77 -20.58
CA GLU A 837 53.75 -12.02 -20.54
C GLU A 837 54.19 -12.17 -19.08
N PHE A 838 54.80 -13.31 -18.78
CA PHE A 838 55.36 -13.59 -17.48
C PHE A 838 56.86 -13.37 -17.50
N THR A 839 57.37 -12.71 -16.46
CA THR A 839 58.79 -12.60 -16.14
C THR A 839 58.99 -13.08 -14.70
N ILE A 840 59.78 -14.13 -14.52
CA ILE A 840 60.04 -14.77 -13.24
C ILE A 840 61.51 -14.55 -12.87
N GLU A 841 61.73 -13.94 -11.71
CA GLU A 841 63.04 -13.60 -11.15
C GLU A 841 63.19 -14.24 -9.77
N GLY A 842 64.26 -15.00 -9.55
CA GLY A 842 64.52 -15.61 -8.25
C GLY A 842 65.65 -16.63 -8.29
N PRO A 843 66.03 -17.18 -7.13
CA PRO A 843 67.01 -18.27 -7.06
C PRO A 843 66.47 -19.51 -7.79
N SER A 844 67.36 -20.34 -8.34
CA SER A 844 66.97 -21.62 -8.95
C SER A 844 66.32 -22.53 -7.89
N THR A 845 65.13 -23.03 -8.19
CA THR A 845 64.42 -23.98 -7.33
C THR A 845 64.88 -25.42 -7.61
N ALA A 846 64.97 -26.25 -6.56
CA ALA A 846 65.31 -27.67 -6.72
C ALA A 846 64.19 -28.49 -7.39
N LYS A 847 62.97 -27.94 -7.42
CA LYS A 847 61.75 -28.55 -7.97
C LYS A 847 61.16 -27.63 -9.04
N PRO A 848 60.47 -28.16 -10.07
CA PRO A 848 59.91 -27.35 -11.14
C PRO A 848 58.79 -26.44 -10.62
N VAL A 849 58.89 -25.15 -10.97
CA VAL A 849 57.80 -24.18 -10.82
C VAL A 849 56.92 -24.28 -12.06
N VAL A 850 55.63 -24.47 -11.86
CA VAL A 850 54.65 -24.61 -12.93
C VAL A 850 53.52 -23.61 -12.77
N PHE A 851 52.95 -23.18 -13.90
CA PHE A 851 51.79 -22.32 -13.98
C PHE A 851 50.57 -23.12 -14.44
N ARG A 852 49.42 -22.97 -13.78
CA ARG A 852 48.17 -23.60 -14.21
C ARG A 852 47.43 -22.67 -15.17
N ALA A 853 47.51 -22.97 -16.46
CA ALA A 853 47.00 -22.10 -17.50
C ALA A 853 45.50 -22.27 -17.78
N LEU A 854 45.00 -23.51 -17.74
CA LEU A 854 43.58 -23.87 -17.91
C LEU A 854 43.20 -24.96 -16.92
N SER A 855 41.91 -25.04 -16.56
CA SER A 855 41.35 -26.02 -15.64
C SER A 855 39.89 -26.25 -16.00
N GLY A 856 39.50 -27.50 -16.20
CA GLY A 856 38.20 -27.92 -16.73
C GLY A 856 38.33 -29.08 -17.70
N GLY A 857 37.23 -29.80 -17.94
CA GLY A 857 37.22 -30.90 -18.91
C GLY A 857 37.33 -30.41 -20.36
N GLY A 858 37.76 -31.30 -21.26
CA GLY A 858 37.79 -31.02 -22.71
C GLY A 858 38.94 -30.11 -23.17
N ILE A 859 40.10 -30.20 -22.52
CA ILE A 859 41.33 -29.53 -22.96
C ILE A 859 42.07 -30.45 -23.94
N HIS A 860 42.35 -29.95 -25.14
CA HIS A 860 43.07 -30.68 -26.17
C HIS A 860 44.19 -29.82 -26.77
N ALA A 861 45.34 -30.43 -27.03
CA ALA A 861 46.44 -29.79 -27.74
C ALA A 861 46.13 -29.65 -29.23
N LEU A 862 46.58 -28.54 -29.82
CA LEU A 862 46.54 -28.22 -31.24
C LEU A 862 47.99 -28.00 -31.74
N GLU A 863 48.15 -27.62 -33.00
CA GLU A 863 49.46 -27.29 -33.60
C GLU A 863 50.02 -25.95 -33.06
N ASP A 864 51.32 -25.73 -33.24
CA ASP A 864 52.02 -24.47 -32.92
C ASP A 864 51.84 -23.93 -31.48
N GLY A 865 51.77 -24.85 -30.51
CA GLY A 865 51.65 -24.51 -29.09
C GLY A 865 50.26 -24.01 -28.69
N TRP A 866 49.25 -24.19 -29.55
CA TRP A 866 47.86 -23.89 -29.23
C TRP A 866 47.19 -25.03 -28.44
N TYR A 867 46.27 -24.65 -27.59
CA TYR A 867 45.40 -25.54 -26.82
C TYR A 867 43.98 -25.00 -26.89
N GLN A 868 43.00 -25.89 -26.91
CA GLN A 868 41.58 -25.54 -26.94
C GLN A 868 40.87 -26.17 -25.74
N MET A 869 40.00 -25.39 -25.09
CA MET A 869 39.12 -25.84 -24.02
C MET A 869 37.67 -25.61 -24.41
N GLY A 870 36.93 -26.71 -24.59
CA GLY A 870 35.57 -26.66 -25.15
C GLY A 870 35.53 -26.06 -26.56
N GLU A 871 34.42 -25.43 -26.93
CA GLU A 871 34.25 -24.80 -28.26
C GLU A 871 34.68 -23.33 -28.31
N GLY A 872 34.89 -22.70 -27.15
CA GLY A 872 34.99 -21.23 -27.04
C GLY A 872 36.38 -20.66 -26.75
N LEU A 873 37.25 -21.33 -25.99
CA LEU A 873 38.53 -20.75 -25.55
C LEU A 873 39.74 -21.44 -26.19
N LYS A 874 40.60 -20.65 -26.85
CA LYS A 874 41.91 -21.06 -27.33
C LYS A 874 43.02 -20.32 -26.61
N LEU A 875 44.10 -21.03 -26.28
CA LEU A 875 45.28 -20.52 -25.61
C LEU A 875 46.54 -20.96 -26.36
N GLN A 876 47.40 -20.01 -26.71
CA GLN A 876 48.75 -20.31 -27.20
C GLN A 876 49.77 -20.15 -26.08
N VAL A 877 50.71 -21.08 -25.98
CA VAL A 877 51.88 -20.98 -25.09
C VAL A 877 53.12 -20.77 -25.94
N VAL A 878 53.89 -19.72 -25.65
CA VAL A 878 55.13 -19.38 -26.38
C VAL A 878 56.28 -19.20 -25.41
N GLY A 879 57.42 -19.83 -25.69
CA GLY A 879 58.64 -19.72 -24.89
C GLY A 879 58.68 -20.63 -23.65
N ALA A 880 57.71 -21.52 -23.47
CA ALA A 880 57.68 -22.52 -22.40
C ALA A 880 57.06 -23.84 -22.88
N ASN A 881 57.41 -24.93 -22.20
CA ASN A 881 56.77 -26.23 -22.41
C ASN A 881 55.43 -26.26 -21.68
N ALA A 882 54.42 -26.88 -22.30
CA ALA A 882 53.11 -27.06 -21.69
C ALA A 882 52.61 -28.49 -21.87
N ALA A 883 51.88 -28.99 -20.88
CA ALA A 883 51.36 -30.36 -20.85
C ALA A 883 49.93 -30.39 -20.31
N VAL A 884 49.04 -31.08 -21.05
CA VAL A 884 47.68 -31.39 -20.59
C VAL A 884 47.76 -32.55 -19.61
N ARG A 885 47.06 -32.45 -18.47
CA ARG A 885 46.89 -33.54 -17.51
C ARG A 885 45.43 -34.02 -17.53
N PRO A 886 45.08 -35.04 -18.34
CA PRO A 886 43.70 -35.46 -18.52
C PRO A 886 43.01 -35.91 -17.23
N GLU A 887 43.74 -36.59 -16.33
CA GLU A 887 43.19 -37.07 -15.05
C GLU A 887 42.88 -35.93 -14.07
N GLN A 888 43.65 -34.84 -14.12
CA GLN A 888 43.47 -33.65 -13.27
C GLN A 888 42.64 -32.55 -13.96
N ASN A 889 42.30 -32.75 -15.25
CA ASN A 889 41.58 -31.81 -16.09
C ASN A 889 42.19 -30.40 -16.09
N ASP A 890 43.50 -30.27 -16.31
CA ASP A 890 44.17 -28.97 -16.44
C ASP A 890 45.33 -28.95 -17.44
N LEU A 891 45.77 -27.74 -17.76
CA LEU A 891 46.94 -27.46 -18.60
C LEU A 891 48.00 -26.78 -17.74
N LEU A 892 49.17 -27.41 -17.65
CA LEU A 892 50.32 -26.84 -16.94
C LEU A 892 51.34 -26.28 -17.94
N VAL A 893 51.97 -25.17 -17.56
CA VAL A 893 53.08 -24.54 -18.27
C VAL A 893 54.29 -24.56 -17.36
N GLU A 894 55.38 -25.19 -17.79
CA GLU A 894 56.62 -25.27 -17.04
C GLU A 894 57.39 -23.95 -17.17
N VAL A 895 57.82 -23.38 -16.05
CA VAL A 895 58.68 -22.19 -16.09
C VAL A 895 60.03 -22.58 -16.73
N PRO A 896 60.49 -21.88 -17.78
CA PRO A 896 61.72 -22.22 -18.49
C PRO A 896 62.94 -22.26 -17.57
N THR A 897 63.78 -23.29 -17.72
CA THR A 897 65.03 -23.44 -16.96
C THR A 897 66.23 -22.96 -17.81
N GLY A 898 67.14 -22.18 -17.22
CA GLY A 898 68.42 -21.81 -17.85
C GLY A 898 68.64 -20.33 -18.22
N SER A 899 67.61 -19.47 -18.17
CA SER A 899 67.74 -18.00 -18.33
C SER A 899 67.12 -17.27 -17.15
N GLN A 900 67.79 -16.24 -16.63
CA GLN A 900 67.28 -15.38 -15.55
C GLN A 900 67.30 -13.91 -16.02
N PRO A 901 66.14 -13.22 -16.06
CA PRO A 901 64.80 -13.73 -15.74
C PRO A 901 64.30 -14.81 -16.72
N ALA A 902 63.45 -15.72 -16.24
CA ALA A 902 62.73 -16.66 -17.09
C ALA A 902 61.46 -16.00 -17.64
N THR A 903 61.19 -16.16 -18.94
CA THR A 903 60.07 -15.49 -19.60
C THR A 903 59.29 -16.43 -20.49
N PHE A 904 57.96 -16.33 -20.45
CA PHE A 904 57.07 -16.99 -21.39
C PHE A 904 55.79 -16.17 -21.59
N GLN A 905 55.08 -16.44 -22.68
CA GLN A 905 53.88 -15.71 -23.07
C GLN A 905 52.70 -16.64 -23.27
N LEU A 906 51.51 -16.12 -22.96
CA LEU A 906 50.23 -16.75 -23.19
C LEU A 906 49.33 -15.84 -24.02
N LYS A 907 48.74 -16.38 -25.10
CA LYS A 907 47.77 -15.65 -25.92
C LYS A 907 46.39 -16.30 -25.86
N TYR A 908 45.39 -15.57 -25.38
CA TYR A 908 44.01 -16.00 -25.24
C TYR A 908 43.17 -15.46 -26.38
N VAL A 909 42.38 -16.33 -27.02
CA VAL A 909 41.37 -16.01 -28.03
C VAL A 909 40.08 -16.71 -27.61
N TRP A 910 38.98 -15.96 -27.49
CA TRP A 910 37.71 -16.50 -27.02
C TRP A 910 36.50 -15.77 -27.61
#